data_AF-A0A6I9PHM3-F1
#
_entry.id   AF-A0A6I9PHM3-F1
#
_cell.length_a   1.000
_cell.length_b   1.000
_cell.length_c   1.000
_cell.angle_alpha   90.00
_cell.angle_beta   90.00
_cell.angle_gamma   90.00
#
_symmetry.space_group_name_H-M   'P 1'
#
loop_
_entity.id
_entity.type
_entity.pdbx_description
1 polymer ?
#
loop_
_entity_poly.entity_id
_entity_poly.type
_entity_poly.pdbx_seq_one_letter_code
_entity_poly.pdbx_strand_id
1 'polypeptide(L)'
;MGTQWAGMGRSLMQLPDFRESILKSDVALKETGLVVSSLLMDADEATFEDTVHAFVGLAAIQIAQIDLLTKLGLVPDGIVGHSVGELACGYADGSLSHTEALLAAYWRGRCIKEANLPPGGMAAIGLTWQECIAQCPKGVVPACHNAEDTVTISGPQAAITAFVSELKEQGVFAKEVRSAGVAFHSYYMASIAPTLLAALKKVIKEPRLRSPRWVSTSIPQADWDSPLALYSSADYHVNNLVSPVLFHEGLSLVPENAVTVEIAPHALLQAILKRSLKQTCSILPLMKRGHANNLEFFLSNVGKIYMNGLNVDSNSLCPAVKYPVPVGTPLISPLLQWDHSQTWDVPKAEDFSSGSGGSNSAVVYNIDINPESPDYYMLGHCIDGRVLYPATGYLVLAWRTLMRSLGAVMESTPVTFEDITIHRATILPKSGSVQLKVHLMPSTNKFEVSENGNLAVSGKVSILEDAALDSFHSQIKNQAAYIAGDSKMKLTAHDIYKELRLRGYDYGKTFQGILESNNAGDSGKLQWSGNWVTFLDTMLQMMVVGLSGRSLRLPTRIRSVCIDPSLHLEKVCDDAEGKQAADVHVNRCLDHIVAGGVQISGLHATVAPRRQQQQSPPTLEEFVFVPYVDTECLTSNGKVAEQLRLCKGLIQRLQRKLAPHGVKLSIPGLQGESEGPLPSPEPSEPGLLRLLTLLCGLELNGNLHSELQQTVEKHRGCLLQDELLQGLLDNPPLRHCLDTTLENCMPGKIKVLEALSSDGQLFSRILSLLHIQPMLRVDYTATAPQLDLMTPHQATLEEMAVASAQWDPMTGPAPGGAVADLVVCNHAWGPLRTDPGVLVANLASGAKEGGFVLLHTLLKGETLGEMVAFLSSTAQNNAQQGLLTQVKWHKPPAGGPRTGAIATA
;
A
#
# COMPACT_ATOMS: atom_id res chain seq x y z
N MET A 1 41.86 -6.41 -12.33
CA MET A 1 42.23 -6.58 -13.76
C MET A 1 40.95 -6.77 -14.57
N GLY A 2 40.91 -6.33 -15.84
CA GLY A 2 39.72 -6.40 -16.71
C GLY A 2 38.82 -5.16 -16.67
N THR A 3 39.09 -4.23 -15.75
CA THR A 3 38.38 -2.96 -15.59
C THR A 3 38.93 -1.84 -16.46
N GLN A 4 40.13 -1.99 -17.04
CA GLN A 4 40.79 -0.99 -17.90
C GLN A 4 40.12 -0.82 -19.28
N TRP A 5 40.20 0.39 -19.84
CA TRP A 5 39.60 0.76 -21.14
C TRP A 5 40.19 2.06 -21.69
N ALA A 6 40.15 2.23 -23.02
CA ALA A 6 40.63 3.42 -23.70
C ALA A 6 39.85 4.67 -23.27
N GLY A 7 40.54 5.67 -22.72
CA GLY A 7 39.92 6.89 -22.21
C GLY A 7 39.52 6.87 -20.74
N MET A 8 39.89 5.84 -19.98
CA MET A 8 39.72 5.85 -18.53
C MET A 8 40.46 7.05 -17.90
N GLY A 9 39.77 7.78 -17.01
CA GLY A 9 40.34 8.93 -16.29
C GLY A 9 40.35 10.25 -17.06
N ARG A 10 40.17 10.26 -18.39
CA ARG A 10 40.24 11.49 -19.22
C ARG A 10 39.34 12.61 -18.72
N SER A 11 38.07 12.32 -18.42
CA SER A 11 37.14 13.34 -17.91
C SER A 11 37.56 13.87 -16.53
N LEU A 12 38.11 13.01 -15.67
CA LEU A 12 38.50 13.35 -14.30
C LEU A 12 39.79 14.17 -14.24
N MET A 13 40.62 14.18 -15.29
CA MET A 13 41.79 15.06 -15.41
C MET A 13 41.45 16.57 -15.37
N GLN A 14 40.17 16.93 -15.47
CA GLN A 14 39.67 18.28 -15.25
C GLN A 14 39.72 18.69 -13.76
N LEU A 15 39.65 17.72 -12.83
CA LEU A 15 39.81 17.98 -11.40
C LEU A 15 41.30 18.16 -11.07
N PRO A 16 41.70 19.31 -10.48
CA PRO A 16 43.10 19.58 -10.18
C PRO A 16 43.78 18.50 -9.33
N ASP A 17 43.13 18.04 -8.26
CA ASP A 17 43.69 17.04 -7.34
C ASP A 17 43.88 15.67 -8.01
N PHE A 18 42.92 15.24 -8.85
CA PHE A 18 43.05 14.00 -9.63
C PHE A 18 44.23 14.09 -10.60
N ARG A 19 44.33 15.19 -11.34
CA ARG A 19 45.43 15.44 -12.28
C ARG A 19 46.78 15.48 -11.56
N GLU A 20 46.87 16.15 -10.41
CA GLU A 20 48.11 16.21 -9.62
C GLU A 20 48.55 14.81 -9.15
N SER A 21 47.61 13.97 -8.73
CA SER A 21 47.90 12.57 -8.37
C SER A 21 48.42 11.75 -9.56
N ILE A 22 47.83 11.92 -10.75
CA ILE A 22 48.34 11.29 -11.97
C ILE A 22 49.74 11.83 -12.34
N LEU A 23 50.01 13.13 -12.20
CA LEU A 23 51.34 13.69 -12.46
C LEU A 23 52.39 13.22 -11.43
N LYS A 24 52.01 13.01 -10.17
CA LYS A 24 52.88 12.34 -9.17
C LYS A 24 53.24 10.92 -9.62
N SER A 25 52.33 10.26 -10.34
CA SER A 25 52.57 8.94 -10.93
C SER A 25 53.63 9.00 -12.05
N ASP A 26 53.64 10.04 -12.87
CA ASP A 26 54.71 10.28 -13.86
C ASP A 26 56.07 10.45 -13.19
N VAL A 27 56.13 11.21 -12.09
CA VAL A 27 57.36 11.41 -11.32
C VAL A 27 57.87 10.09 -10.74
N ALA A 28 56.98 9.28 -10.16
CA ALA A 28 57.32 7.98 -9.59
C ALA A 28 57.86 6.98 -10.62
N LEU A 29 57.45 7.08 -11.89
CA LEU A 29 57.89 6.21 -12.98
C LEU A 29 58.96 6.82 -13.89
N LYS A 30 59.49 8.00 -13.56
CA LYS A 30 60.46 8.74 -14.39
C LYS A 30 61.64 7.89 -14.85
N GLU A 31 62.17 7.02 -14.00
CA GLU A 31 63.33 6.15 -14.31
C GLU A 31 62.99 4.96 -15.24
N THR A 32 61.71 4.66 -15.41
CA THR A 32 61.24 3.56 -16.28
C THR A 32 61.00 4.00 -17.73
N GLY A 33 60.94 5.31 -17.97
CA GLY A 33 60.59 5.90 -19.27
C GLY A 33 59.09 5.94 -19.57
N LEU A 34 58.23 5.48 -18.66
CA LEU A 34 56.77 5.50 -18.82
C LEU A 34 56.18 6.82 -18.27
N VAL A 35 55.31 7.45 -19.05
CA VAL A 35 54.55 8.65 -18.67
C VAL A 35 53.07 8.27 -18.60
N VAL A 36 52.53 8.17 -17.39
CA VAL A 36 51.16 7.73 -17.10
C VAL A 36 50.12 8.71 -17.62
N SER A 37 50.36 10.02 -17.49
CA SER A 37 49.44 11.03 -18.00
C SER A 37 49.21 10.91 -19.51
N SER A 38 50.29 10.80 -20.29
CA SER A 38 50.23 10.50 -21.73
C SER A 38 49.61 9.14 -22.01
N LEU A 39 49.97 8.10 -21.25
CA LEU A 39 49.39 6.75 -21.40
C LEU A 39 47.86 6.78 -21.30
N LEU A 40 47.29 7.54 -20.36
CA LEU A 40 45.83 7.65 -20.18
C LEU A 40 45.17 8.57 -21.22
N MET A 41 45.81 9.70 -21.54
CA MET A 41 45.26 10.69 -22.46
C MET A 41 45.30 10.22 -23.91
N ASP A 42 46.33 9.48 -24.31
CA ASP A 42 46.55 9.07 -25.70
C ASP A 42 46.15 7.60 -25.97
N ALA A 43 45.62 6.89 -24.96
CA ALA A 43 45.22 5.48 -25.09
C ALA A 43 44.24 5.21 -26.25
N ASP A 44 44.53 4.15 -26.99
CA ASP A 44 43.62 3.47 -27.92
C ASP A 44 43.16 2.12 -27.35
N GLU A 45 42.38 1.36 -28.11
CA GLU A 45 41.84 0.07 -27.69
C GLU A 45 42.92 -1.00 -27.41
N ALA A 46 44.08 -0.92 -28.07
CA ALA A 46 45.18 -1.88 -27.92
C ALA A 46 46.14 -1.52 -26.78
N THR A 47 46.17 -0.24 -26.36
CA THR A 47 47.11 0.29 -25.36
C THR A 47 47.17 -0.53 -24.08
N PHE A 48 46.02 -1.06 -23.62
CA PHE A 48 45.89 -1.82 -22.38
C PHE A 48 45.86 -3.35 -22.58
N GLU A 49 46.18 -3.84 -23.77
CA GLU A 49 46.55 -5.25 -23.98
C GLU A 49 47.96 -5.52 -23.44
N ASP A 50 48.80 -4.50 -23.36
CA ASP A 50 50.09 -4.55 -22.67
C ASP A 50 49.89 -4.63 -21.14
N THR A 51 50.46 -5.67 -20.52
CA THR A 51 50.33 -5.90 -19.08
C THR A 51 50.95 -4.77 -18.24
N VAL A 52 52.07 -4.18 -18.64
CA VAL A 52 52.68 -3.06 -17.92
C VAL A 52 51.73 -1.87 -17.93
N HIS A 53 51.20 -1.52 -19.11
CA HIS A 53 50.26 -0.40 -19.24
C HIS A 53 48.97 -0.63 -18.45
N ALA A 54 48.42 -1.85 -18.48
CA ALA A 54 47.21 -2.18 -17.75
C ALA A 54 47.41 -2.06 -16.23
N PHE A 55 48.46 -2.68 -15.66
CA PHE A 55 48.73 -2.63 -14.22
C PHE A 55 49.00 -1.19 -13.74
N VAL A 56 49.85 -0.44 -14.46
CA VAL A 56 50.18 0.95 -14.12
C VAL A 56 48.95 1.85 -14.24
N GLY A 57 48.20 1.76 -15.34
CA GLY A 57 47.00 2.56 -15.54
C GLY A 57 45.93 2.29 -14.49
N LEU A 58 45.73 1.03 -14.10
CA LEU A 58 44.81 0.65 -13.03
C LEU A 58 45.23 1.27 -11.69
N ALA A 59 46.48 1.05 -11.27
CA ALA A 59 46.99 1.54 -10.00
C ALA A 59 46.94 3.08 -9.93
N ALA A 60 47.35 3.78 -10.99
CA ALA A 60 47.32 5.23 -11.04
C ALA A 60 45.91 5.81 -10.91
N ILE A 61 44.92 5.26 -11.62
CA ILE A 61 43.52 5.71 -11.50
C ILE A 61 42.98 5.43 -10.09
N GLN A 62 43.23 4.24 -9.53
CA GLN A 62 42.72 3.87 -8.21
C GLN A 62 43.33 4.76 -7.11
N ILE A 63 44.64 5.02 -7.17
CA ILE A 63 45.33 5.96 -6.27
C ILE A 63 44.73 7.36 -6.39
N ALA A 64 44.53 7.88 -7.60
CA ALA A 64 43.94 9.20 -7.81
C ALA A 64 42.47 9.28 -7.33
N GLN A 65 41.69 8.19 -7.45
CA GLN A 65 40.34 8.11 -6.85
C GLN A 65 40.40 8.12 -5.31
N ILE A 66 41.34 7.39 -4.70
CA ILE A 66 41.55 7.41 -3.25
C ILE A 66 41.93 8.81 -2.77
N ASP A 67 42.78 9.52 -3.50
CA ASP A 67 43.16 10.90 -3.19
C ASP A 67 41.96 11.84 -3.22
N LEU A 68 41.09 11.72 -4.23
CA LEU A 68 39.84 12.50 -4.30
C LEU A 68 38.91 12.21 -3.13
N LEU A 69 38.70 10.94 -2.77
CA LEU A 69 37.86 10.58 -1.62
C LEU A 69 38.45 11.12 -0.31
N THR A 70 39.76 11.00 -0.13
CA THR A 70 40.46 11.52 1.06
C THR A 70 40.34 13.04 1.14
N LYS A 71 40.45 13.73 -0.01
CA LYS A 71 40.26 15.19 -0.12
C LYS A 71 38.84 15.61 0.24
N LEU A 72 37.85 14.78 -0.06
CA LEU A 72 36.45 14.96 0.33
C LEU A 72 36.17 14.67 1.82
N GLY A 73 37.20 14.32 2.60
CA GLY A 73 37.07 13.95 4.00
C GLY A 73 36.57 12.52 4.23
N LEU A 74 36.50 11.70 3.17
CA LEU A 74 36.06 10.31 3.24
C LEU A 74 37.26 9.39 3.49
N VAL A 75 37.35 8.86 4.71
CA VAL A 75 38.37 7.88 5.12
C VAL A 75 37.68 6.53 5.32
N PRO A 76 38.24 5.41 4.82
CA PRO A 76 37.59 4.10 4.96
C PRO A 76 37.67 3.56 6.39
N ASP A 77 36.55 3.05 6.89
CA ASP A 77 36.47 2.24 8.11
C ASP A 77 36.97 0.81 7.86
N GLY A 78 36.75 0.29 6.65
CA GLY A 78 37.20 -1.04 6.21
C GLY A 78 37.66 -1.02 4.75
N ILE A 79 38.65 -1.84 4.43
CA ILE A 79 39.27 -1.94 3.10
C ILE A 79 39.32 -3.42 2.70
N VAL A 80 38.77 -3.75 1.54
CA VAL A 80 38.84 -5.08 0.92
C VAL A 80 39.35 -4.92 -0.50
N GLY A 81 40.41 -5.65 -0.86
CA GLY A 81 40.97 -5.62 -2.21
C GLY A 81 40.53 -6.80 -3.06
N HIS A 82 40.66 -6.67 -4.38
CA HIS A 82 40.49 -7.79 -5.30
C HIS A 82 41.72 -7.87 -6.20
N SER A 83 42.50 -8.96 -6.08
CA SER A 83 43.70 -9.19 -6.90
C SER A 83 44.65 -7.98 -6.85
N VAL A 84 45.04 -7.43 -8.01
CA VAL A 84 45.86 -6.23 -8.20
C VAL A 84 45.36 -5.00 -7.42
N GLY A 85 44.06 -4.94 -7.11
CA GLY A 85 43.49 -3.88 -6.29
C GLY A 85 44.11 -3.79 -4.89
N GLU A 86 44.71 -4.87 -4.37
CA GLU A 86 45.42 -4.84 -3.08
C GLU A 86 46.63 -3.88 -3.05
N LEU A 87 47.19 -3.49 -4.20
CA LEU A 87 48.18 -2.42 -4.25
C LEU A 87 47.57 -1.06 -3.88
N ALA A 88 46.38 -0.77 -4.40
CA ALA A 88 45.63 0.44 -4.05
C ALA A 88 45.10 0.36 -2.61
N CYS A 89 44.74 -0.83 -2.11
CA CYS A 89 44.39 -1.02 -0.70
C CYS A 89 45.57 -0.70 0.22
N GLY A 90 46.78 -1.15 -0.10
CA GLY A 90 47.98 -0.78 0.65
C GLY A 90 48.23 0.73 0.69
N TYR A 91 47.91 1.44 -0.40
CA TYR A 91 47.95 2.90 -0.42
C TYR A 91 46.86 3.53 0.46
N ALA A 92 45.60 3.09 0.34
CA ALA A 92 44.49 3.57 1.16
C ALA A 92 44.66 3.29 2.66
N ASP A 93 45.31 2.18 3.01
CA ASP A 93 45.66 1.79 4.38
C ASP A 93 46.82 2.63 4.94
N GLY A 94 47.61 3.26 4.07
CA GLY A 94 48.84 3.99 4.41
C GLY A 94 50.09 3.11 4.51
N SER A 95 49.96 1.81 4.29
CA SER A 95 51.07 0.85 4.37
C SER A 95 51.96 0.81 3.11
N LEU A 96 51.52 1.40 2.00
CA LEU A 96 52.36 1.74 0.83
C LEU A 96 52.30 3.24 0.56
N SER A 97 53.44 3.84 0.19
CA SER A 97 53.46 5.16 -0.43
C SER A 97 52.95 5.12 -1.87
N HIS A 98 52.61 6.29 -2.42
CA HIS A 98 52.23 6.47 -3.83
C HIS A 98 53.25 5.83 -4.77
N THR A 99 54.54 6.15 -4.58
CA THR A 99 55.66 5.64 -5.40
C THR A 99 55.82 4.14 -5.27
N GLU A 100 55.72 3.58 -4.05
CA GLU A 100 55.83 2.14 -3.81
C GLU A 100 54.70 1.37 -4.51
N ALA A 101 53.44 1.82 -4.36
CA ALA A 101 52.29 1.18 -4.98
C ALA A 101 52.37 1.18 -6.52
N LEU A 102 52.80 2.30 -7.10
CA LEU A 102 52.91 2.45 -8.55
C LEU A 102 54.09 1.66 -9.14
N LEU A 103 55.26 1.72 -8.51
CA LEU A 103 56.41 0.91 -8.94
C LEU A 103 56.13 -0.58 -8.76
N ALA A 104 55.40 -0.98 -7.72
CA ALA A 104 54.97 -2.36 -7.54
C ALA A 104 54.04 -2.81 -8.68
N ALA A 105 53.10 -1.95 -9.12
CA ALA A 105 52.27 -2.22 -10.28
C ALA A 105 53.11 -2.36 -11.57
N TYR A 106 54.06 -1.46 -11.80
CA TYR A 106 54.98 -1.50 -12.93
C TYR A 106 55.79 -2.82 -12.96
N TRP A 107 56.44 -3.18 -11.86
CA TRP A 107 57.27 -4.39 -11.81
C TRP A 107 56.46 -5.67 -11.90
N ARG A 108 55.23 -5.71 -11.35
CA ARG A 108 54.30 -6.83 -11.58
C ARG A 108 54.06 -7.02 -13.07
N GLY A 109 53.61 -5.97 -13.77
CA GLY A 109 53.36 -6.03 -15.21
C GLY A 109 54.61 -6.39 -16.02
N ARG A 110 55.77 -5.82 -15.66
CA ARG A 110 57.05 -6.01 -16.37
C ARG A 110 57.58 -7.44 -16.23
N CYS A 111 57.62 -7.98 -15.02
CA CYS A 111 58.07 -9.35 -14.80
C CYS A 111 57.17 -10.38 -15.50
N ILE A 112 55.85 -10.13 -15.56
CA ILE A 112 54.93 -10.96 -16.34
C ILE A 112 55.24 -10.90 -17.83
N LYS A 113 55.45 -9.69 -18.37
CA LYS A 113 55.76 -9.47 -19.78
C LYS A 113 57.07 -10.15 -20.19
N GLU A 114 58.10 -10.06 -19.35
CA GLU A 114 59.43 -10.64 -19.63
C GLU A 114 59.48 -12.16 -19.45
N ALA A 115 58.60 -12.74 -18.62
CA ALA A 115 58.59 -14.17 -18.35
C ALA A 115 58.10 -15.03 -19.53
N ASN A 116 57.50 -14.41 -20.56
CA ASN A 116 56.99 -15.10 -21.77
C ASN A 116 56.22 -16.39 -21.43
N LEU A 117 55.25 -16.24 -20.52
CA LEU A 117 54.45 -17.38 -20.05
C LEU A 117 53.72 -18.07 -21.21
N PRO A 118 53.42 -19.37 -21.09
CA PRO A 118 52.54 -20.05 -22.03
C PRO A 118 51.16 -19.35 -22.12
N PRO A 119 50.42 -19.50 -23.23
CA PRO A 119 49.08 -18.91 -23.36
C PRO A 119 48.13 -19.36 -22.24
N GLY A 120 47.68 -18.40 -21.45
CA GLY A 120 46.74 -18.60 -20.35
C GLY A 120 45.41 -17.88 -20.58
N GLY A 121 44.42 -18.22 -19.78
CA GLY A 121 43.11 -17.57 -19.80
C GLY A 121 42.45 -17.63 -18.43
N MET A 122 41.42 -16.80 -18.26
CA MET A 122 40.58 -16.79 -17.07
C MET A 122 39.11 -16.65 -17.47
N ALA A 123 38.22 -17.27 -16.72
CA ALA A 123 36.78 -17.17 -16.94
C ALA A 123 36.01 -17.12 -15.62
N ALA A 124 35.00 -16.26 -15.53
CA ALA A 124 34.04 -16.24 -14.44
C ALA A 124 32.95 -17.27 -14.72
N ILE A 125 32.71 -18.17 -13.78
CA ILE A 125 31.77 -19.27 -13.86
C ILE A 125 30.79 -19.26 -12.69
N GLY A 126 29.53 -19.61 -12.97
CA GLY A 126 28.42 -19.64 -12.01
C GLY A 126 28.37 -20.97 -11.26
N LEU A 127 29.46 -21.31 -10.57
CA LEU A 127 29.59 -22.48 -9.72
C LEU A 127 30.16 -22.06 -8.36
N THR A 128 29.88 -22.85 -7.33
CA THR A 128 30.49 -22.70 -6.01
C THR A 128 31.99 -23.07 -6.04
N TRP A 129 32.75 -22.62 -5.05
CA TRP A 129 34.17 -22.94 -4.93
C TRP A 129 34.45 -24.45 -4.92
N GLN A 130 33.63 -25.23 -4.19
CA GLN A 130 33.78 -26.68 -4.08
C GLN A 130 33.43 -27.39 -5.40
N GLU A 131 32.38 -26.96 -6.10
CA GLU A 131 32.05 -27.47 -7.42
C GLU A 131 33.17 -27.21 -8.42
N CYS A 132 33.80 -26.03 -8.37
CA CYS A 132 34.95 -25.73 -9.23
C CYS A 132 36.13 -26.67 -8.93
N ILE A 133 36.43 -26.96 -7.67
CA ILE A 133 37.48 -27.93 -7.31
C ILE A 133 37.17 -29.32 -7.89
N ALA A 134 35.90 -29.74 -7.83
CA ALA A 134 35.49 -31.07 -8.29
C ALA A 134 35.41 -31.20 -9.82
N GLN A 135 35.01 -30.14 -10.52
CA GLN A 135 34.67 -30.19 -11.95
C GLN A 135 35.74 -29.59 -12.86
N CYS A 136 36.68 -28.78 -12.36
CA CYS A 136 37.69 -28.15 -13.21
C CYS A 136 38.57 -29.20 -13.92
N PRO A 137 38.81 -29.05 -15.23
CA PRO A 137 39.68 -29.96 -15.96
C PRO A 137 41.13 -29.84 -15.47
N LYS A 138 41.92 -30.89 -15.70
CA LYS A 138 43.32 -30.94 -15.28
C LYS A 138 44.09 -29.72 -15.81
N GLY A 139 44.70 -28.97 -14.89
CA GLY A 139 45.49 -27.77 -15.20
C GLY A 139 44.71 -26.46 -15.14
N VAL A 140 43.39 -26.49 -14.97
CA VAL A 140 42.56 -25.33 -14.62
C VAL A 140 42.32 -25.33 -13.12
N VAL A 141 42.48 -24.17 -12.49
CA VAL A 141 42.32 -24.00 -11.04
C VAL A 141 41.30 -22.91 -10.70
N PRO A 142 40.52 -23.07 -9.63
CA PRO A 142 39.79 -21.96 -9.02
C PRO A 142 40.78 -20.88 -8.53
N ALA A 143 40.55 -19.63 -8.94
CA ALA A 143 41.51 -18.54 -8.77
C ALA A 143 40.96 -17.33 -8.02
N CYS A 144 39.66 -17.01 -8.18
CA CYS A 144 39.01 -15.94 -7.43
C CYS A 144 37.64 -16.40 -6.93
N HIS A 145 37.44 -16.46 -5.62
CA HIS A 145 36.15 -16.73 -5.01
C HIS A 145 35.37 -15.41 -4.89
N ASN A 146 34.54 -15.06 -5.87
CA ASN A 146 33.93 -13.73 -5.94
C ASN A 146 32.62 -13.63 -5.13
N ALA A 147 31.78 -14.66 -5.22
CA ALA A 147 30.55 -14.83 -4.46
C ALA A 147 30.36 -16.32 -4.17
N GLU A 148 29.36 -16.67 -3.34
CA GLU A 148 29.02 -18.05 -2.99
C GLU A 148 28.87 -18.95 -4.23
N ASP A 149 28.25 -18.42 -5.29
CA ASP A 149 27.93 -19.11 -6.54
C ASP A 149 28.72 -18.59 -7.76
N THR A 150 29.77 -17.79 -7.56
CA THR A 150 30.51 -17.15 -8.66
C THR A 150 32.00 -17.18 -8.42
N VAL A 151 32.71 -17.97 -9.22
CA VAL A 151 34.16 -18.19 -9.11
C VAL A 151 34.84 -17.86 -10.43
N THR A 152 36.01 -17.23 -10.38
CA THR A 152 36.88 -17.10 -11.56
C THR A 152 37.87 -18.26 -11.56
N ILE A 153 37.91 -19.02 -12.65
CA ILE A 153 38.90 -20.07 -12.92
C ILE A 153 40.04 -19.54 -13.77
N SER A 154 41.21 -20.16 -13.66
CA SER A 154 42.46 -19.75 -14.30
C SER A 154 43.25 -20.96 -14.78
N GLY A 155 43.82 -20.90 -15.99
CA GLY A 155 44.59 -22.02 -16.54
C GLY A 155 44.96 -21.85 -18.01
N PRO A 156 45.34 -22.94 -18.71
CA PRO A 156 45.67 -22.91 -20.14
C PRO A 156 44.51 -22.39 -20.97
N GLN A 157 44.78 -21.48 -21.91
CA GLN A 157 43.74 -20.78 -22.69
C GLN A 157 42.78 -21.75 -23.39
N ALA A 158 43.30 -22.77 -24.08
CA ALA A 158 42.49 -23.75 -24.79
C ALA A 158 41.56 -24.55 -23.86
N ALA A 159 42.03 -24.89 -22.65
CA ALA A 159 41.23 -25.63 -21.66
C ALA A 159 40.12 -24.75 -21.07
N ILE A 160 40.40 -23.46 -20.82
CA ILE A 160 39.39 -22.50 -20.38
C ILE A 160 38.28 -22.34 -21.42
N THR A 161 38.64 -22.10 -22.69
CA THR A 161 37.65 -21.91 -23.76
C THR A 161 36.78 -23.15 -23.96
N ALA A 162 37.38 -24.35 -23.92
CA ALA A 162 36.63 -25.60 -24.02
C ALA A 162 35.63 -25.77 -22.86
N PHE A 163 36.09 -25.56 -21.62
CA PHE A 163 35.24 -25.71 -20.44
C PHE A 163 34.14 -24.64 -20.36
N VAL A 164 34.41 -23.41 -20.80
CA VAL A 164 33.37 -22.36 -20.92
C VAL A 164 32.28 -22.77 -21.91
N SER A 165 32.64 -23.40 -23.03
CA SER A 165 31.66 -23.90 -24.01
C SER A 165 30.79 -25.01 -23.40
N GLU A 166 31.42 -25.97 -22.72
CA GLU A 166 30.73 -27.08 -22.03
C GLU A 166 29.73 -26.56 -20.98
N LEU A 167 30.15 -25.64 -20.11
CA LEU A 167 29.26 -25.07 -19.09
C LEU A 167 28.08 -24.30 -19.71
N LYS A 168 28.30 -23.59 -20.82
CA LYS A 168 27.20 -22.91 -21.53
C LYS A 168 26.18 -23.89 -22.12
N GLU A 169 26.64 -25.01 -22.66
CA GLU A 169 25.75 -26.08 -23.15
C GLU A 169 24.90 -26.68 -22.02
N GLN A 170 25.44 -26.73 -20.80
CA GLN A 170 24.73 -27.16 -19.59
C GLN A 170 23.84 -26.07 -18.97
N GLY A 171 23.79 -24.87 -19.56
CA GLY A 171 22.99 -23.74 -19.04
C GLY A 171 23.62 -23.03 -17.84
N VAL A 172 24.88 -23.30 -17.50
CA VAL A 172 25.63 -22.64 -16.43
C VAL A 172 26.24 -21.33 -16.93
N PHE A 173 26.22 -20.28 -16.10
CA PHE A 173 26.88 -19.02 -16.44
C PHE A 173 28.39 -19.24 -16.61
N ALA A 174 28.93 -18.91 -17.78
CA ALA A 174 30.37 -18.94 -18.02
C ALA A 174 30.79 -17.81 -18.98
N LYS A 175 31.74 -16.98 -18.56
CA LYS A 175 32.21 -15.82 -19.33
C LYS A 175 33.70 -15.61 -19.18
N GLU A 176 34.42 -15.59 -20.31
CA GLU A 176 35.84 -15.28 -20.33
C GLU A 176 36.13 -13.84 -19.86
N VAL A 177 37.25 -13.68 -19.17
CA VAL A 177 37.72 -12.41 -18.61
C VAL A 177 38.97 -11.95 -19.36
N ARG A 178 39.02 -10.67 -19.72
CA ARG A 178 40.18 -10.05 -20.38
C ARG A 178 41.39 -10.07 -19.42
N SER A 179 42.29 -11.02 -19.65
CA SER A 179 43.46 -11.32 -18.82
C SER A 179 44.79 -11.12 -19.57
N ALA A 180 44.77 -10.49 -20.75
CA ALA A 180 45.94 -10.31 -21.63
C ALA A 180 46.68 -11.62 -21.93
N GLY A 181 45.96 -12.74 -21.99
CA GLY A 181 46.53 -14.07 -22.26
C GLY A 181 47.28 -14.69 -21.07
N VAL A 182 47.05 -14.21 -19.85
CA VAL A 182 47.76 -14.65 -18.64
C VAL A 182 46.81 -15.34 -17.65
N ALA A 183 47.23 -16.49 -17.13
CA ALA A 183 46.53 -17.23 -16.09
C ALA A 183 46.92 -16.75 -14.67
N PHE A 184 46.39 -15.61 -14.24
CA PHE A 184 46.67 -15.04 -12.90
C PHE A 184 46.16 -15.94 -11.76
N HIS A 185 46.76 -15.81 -10.57
CA HIS A 185 46.38 -16.57 -9.35
C HIS A 185 46.38 -18.09 -9.57
N SER A 186 47.37 -18.57 -10.32
CA SER A 186 47.57 -19.98 -10.63
C SER A 186 49.05 -20.34 -10.52
N TYR A 187 49.35 -21.62 -10.68
CA TYR A 187 50.72 -22.13 -10.73
C TYR A 187 51.59 -21.50 -11.83
N TYR A 188 50.99 -20.85 -12.85
CA TYR A 188 51.74 -20.07 -13.85
C TYR A 188 52.56 -18.94 -13.22
N MET A 189 52.11 -18.38 -12.11
CA MET A 189 52.79 -17.27 -11.45
C MET A 189 54.03 -17.72 -10.67
N ALA A 190 54.19 -19.02 -10.41
CA ALA A 190 55.31 -19.56 -9.64
C ALA A 190 56.67 -19.31 -10.31
N SER A 191 56.73 -19.30 -11.65
CA SER A 191 57.95 -18.99 -12.41
C SER A 191 58.35 -17.50 -12.34
N ILE A 192 57.38 -16.62 -12.09
CA ILE A 192 57.58 -15.17 -12.00
C ILE A 192 57.95 -14.75 -10.58
N ALA A 193 57.43 -15.47 -9.58
CA ALA A 193 57.53 -15.12 -8.17
C ALA A 193 58.96 -14.76 -7.70
N PRO A 194 60.04 -15.50 -8.05
CA PRO A 194 61.40 -15.15 -7.62
C PRO A 194 61.90 -13.82 -8.19
N THR A 195 61.69 -13.58 -9.49
CA THR A 195 62.13 -12.36 -10.18
C THR A 195 61.35 -11.15 -9.69
N LEU A 196 60.03 -11.30 -9.53
CA LEU A 196 59.18 -10.24 -9.00
C LEU A 196 59.54 -9.92 -7.55
N LEU A 197 59.81 -10.92 -6.70
CA LEU A 197 60.23 -10.71 -5.32
C LEU A 197 61.54 -9.91 -5.25
N ALA A 198 62.52 -10.25 -6.08
CA ALA A 198 63.78 -9.52 -6.15
C ALA A 198 63.60 -8.06 -6.60
N ALA A 199 62.67 -7.79 -7.52
CA ALA A 199 62.32 -6.43 -7.93
C ALA A 199 61.58 -5.66 -6.82
N LEU A 200 60.56 -6.26 -6.22
CA LEU A 200 59.76 -5.62 -5.18
C LEU A 200 60.54 -5.35 -3.89
N LYS A 201 61.54 -6.18 -3.53
CA LYS A 201 62.45 -5.90 -2.40
C LYS A 201 63.28 -4.63 -2.59
N LYS A 202 63.50 -4.18 -3.83
CA LYS A 202 64.17 -2.90 -4.11
C LYS A 202 63.23 -1.71 -4.02
N VAL A 203 61.93 -1.94 -4.23
CA VAL A 203 60.87 -0.93 -4.16
C VAL A 203 60.42 -0.75 -2.71
N ILE A 204 59.99 -1.83 -2.07
CA ILE A 204 59.51 -1.87 -0.69
C ILE A 204 60.67 -2.30 0.21
N LYS A 205 61.53 -1.33 0.54
CA LYS A 205 62.72 -1.57 1.36
C LYS A 205 62.40 -1.79 2.83
N GLU A 206 61.43 -1.04 3.33
CA GLU A 206 60.99 -1.05 4.73
C GLU A 206 59.47 -1.29 4.77
N PRO A 207 59.02 -2.56 4.87
CA PRO A 207 57.61 -2.89 4.93
C PRO A 207 56.91 -2.24 6.12
N ARG A 208 55.79 -1.56 5.87
CA ARG A 208 54.95 -0.98 6.94
C ARG A 208 53.88 -1.98 7.38
N LEU A 209 53.49 -1.88 8.65
CA LEU A 209 52.44 -2.69 9.24
C LEU A 209 51.10 -2.37 8.57
N ARG A 210 50.33 -3.41 8.26
CA ARG A 210 48.94 -3.29 7.76
C ARG A 210 48.02 -2.96 8.94
N SER A 211 47.09 -2.04 8.75
CA SER A 211 46.11 -1.76 9.81
C SER A 211 45.02 -2.85 9.86
N PRO A 212 44.33 -3.04 11.00
CA PRO A 212 43.24 -4.02 11.10
C PRO A 212 42.03 -3.67 10.22
N ARG A 213 41.97 -2.46 9.66
CA ARG A 213 40.92 -2.05 8.71
C ARG A 213 41.07 -2.73 7.36
N TRP A 214 42.28 -3.19 7.01
CA TRP A 214 42.53 -3.86 5.74
C TRP A 214 42.37 -5.38 5.88
N VAL A 215 41.25 -5.87 5.36
CA VAL A 215 40.96 -7.30 5.18
C VAL A 215 41.76 -7.84 3.99
N SER A 216 42.67 -8.77 4.26
CA SER A 216 43.44 -9.44 3.20
C SER A 216 42.54 -10.43 2.46
N THR A 217 42.64 -10.44 1.14
CA THR A 217 42.00 -11.42 0.26
C THR A 217 43.00 -12.36 -0.39
N SER A 218 44.28 -12.26 -0.04
CA SER A 218 45.34 -13.13 -0.56
C SER A 218 45.90 -14.12 0.48
N ILE A 219 45.45 -14.01 1.73
CA ILE A 219 45.83 -14.86 2.85
C ILE A 219 44.57 -15.30 3.59
N PRO A 220 44.39 -16.60 3.89
CA PRO A 220 43.26 -17.09 4.68
C PRO A 220 43.15 -16.39 6.03
N GLN A 221 41.92 -16.16 6.50
CA GLN A 221 41.67 -15.45 7.75
C GLN A 221 42.37 -16.07 8.97
N ALA A 222 42.52 -17.40 8.98
CA ALA A 222 43.23 -18.12 10.05
C ALA A 222 44.72 -17.73 10.16
N ASP A 223 45.32 -17.19 9.09
CA ASP A 223 46.74 -16.88 9.01
C ASP A 223 47.02 -15.37 9.03
N TRP A 224 46.05 -14.53 9.39
CA TRP A 224 46.22 -13.07 9.40
C TRP A 224 47.21 -12.54 10.44
N ASP A 225 47.48 -13.31 11.48
CA ASP A 225 48.52 -12.99 12.47
C ASP A 225 49.92 -13.48 12.06
N SER A 226 50.04 -14.15 10.91
CA SER A 226 51.33 -14.63 10.42
C SER A 226 52.26 -13.47 10.02
N PRO A 227 53.59 -13.64 10.10
CA PRO A 227 54.55 -12.62 9.67
C PRO A 227 54.34 -12.14 8.22
N LEU A 228 53.86 -13.03 7.34
CA LEU A 228 53.53 -12.70 5.95
C LEU A 228 52.35 -11.72 5.86
N ALA A 229 51.34 -11.88 6.71
CA ALA A 229 50.12 -11.08 6.70
C ALA A 229 50.23 -9.76 7.46
N LEU A 230 51.12 -9.64 8.45
CA LEU A 230 51.22 -8.44 9.28
C LEU A 230 51.72 -7.20 8.50
N TYR A 231 52.61 -7.39 7.52
CA TYR A 231 53.27 -6.30 6.81
C TYR A 231 52.89 -6.25 5.34
N SER A 232 52.74 -5.02 4.80
CA SER A 232 52.61 -4.77 3.36
C SER A 232 53.98 -4.91 2.68
N SER A 233 54.50 -6.13 2.68
CA SER A 233 55.85 -6.47 2.25
C SER A 233 55.92 -6.91 0.79
N ALA A 234 57.13 -6.95 0.23
CA ALA A 234 57.36 -7.54 -1.09
C ALA A 234 56.85 -8.99 -1.15
N ASP A 235 57.10 -9.78 -0.10
CA ASP A 235 56.64 -11.16 0.03
C ASP A 235 55.10 -11.25 0.03
N TYR A 236 54.40 -10.35 0.73
CA TYR A 236 52.92 -10.24 0.69
C TYR A 236 52.41 -9.96 -0.74
N HIS A 237 52.99 -8.98 -1.42
CA HIS A 237 52.51 -8.57 -2.75
C HIS A 237 52.82 -9.61 -3.85
N VAL A 238 53.88 -10.42 -3.68
CA VAL A 238 54.12 -11.60 -4.51
C VAL A 238 53.11 -12.70 -4.18
N ASN A 239 52.85 -12.98 -2.90
CA ASN A 239 51.82 -13.94 -2.49
C ASN A 239 50.46 -13.59 -3.10
N ASN A 240 50.07 -12.31 -3.07
CA ASN A 240 48.85 -11.83 -3.71
C ASN A 240 48.75 -12.19 -5.20
N LEU A 241 49.85 -12.22 -5.95
CA LEU A 241 49.83 -12.59 -7.37
C LEU A 241 49.67 -14.10 -7.59
N VAL A 242 50.23 -14.91 -6.69
CA VAL A 242 50.35 -16.37 -6.84
C VAL A 242 49.15 -17.09 -6.24
N SER A 243 48.68 -16.63 -5.08
CA SER A 243 47.63 -17.27 -4.30
C SER A 243 46.23 -16.90 -4.81
N PRO A 244 45.20 -17.73 -4.52
CA PRO A 244 43.81 -17.40 -4.83
C PRO A 244 43.32 -16.12 -4.17
N VAL A 245 42.33 -15.47 -4.79
CA VAL A 245 41.65 -14.29 -4.24
C VAL A 245 40.41 -14.73 -3.47
N LEU A 246 40.46 -14.62 -2.14
CA LEU A 246 39.41 -14.95 -1.17
C LEU A 246 38.46 -13.75 -0.96
N PHE A 247 37.78 -13.34 -2.04
CA PHE A 247 36.98 -12.10 -2.03
C PHE A 247 35.64 -12.29 -1.32
N HIS A 248 34.95 -13.40 -1.53
CA HIS A 248 33.71 -13.73 -0.85
C HIS A 248 33.89 -13.77 0.68
N GLU A 249 34.99 -14.36 1.13
CA GLU A 249 35.40 -14.40 2.53
C GLU A 249 35.62 -12.98 3.06
N GLY A 250 36.34 -12.13 2.32
CA GLY A 250 36.54 -10.73 2.70
C GLY A 250 35.22 -9.93 2.75
N LEU A 251 34.31 -10.15 1.80
CA LEU A 251 33.00 -9.48 1.78
C LEU A 251 32.08 -9.92 2.91
N SER A 252 32.23 -11.15 3.44
CA SER A 252 31.43 -11.65 4.55
C SER A 252 31.61 -10.85 5.85
N LEU A 253 32.71 -10.11 5.96
CA LEU A 253 33.03 -9.26 7.11
C LEU A 253 32.50 -7.83 6.99
N VAL A 254 31.91 -7.48 5.85
CA VAL A 254 31.30 -6.15 5.65
C VAL A 254 29.99 -6.08 6.46
N PRO A 255 29.84 -5.09 7.37
CA PRO A 255 28.67 -5.01 8.24
C PRO A 255 27.41 -4.59 7.48
N GLU A 256 26.25 -4.83 8.10
CA GLU A 256 24.97 -4.33 7.60
C GLU A 256 24.96 -2.79 7.57
N ASN A 257 24.17 -2.19 6.67
CA ASN A 257 24.10 -0.73 6.48
C ASN A 257 25.43 -0.06 6.04
N ALA A 258 26.46 -0.83 5.65
CA ALA A 258 27.69 -0.28 5.13
C ALA A 258 27.48 0.44 3.79
N VAL A 259 28.19 1.56 3.58
CA VAL A 259 28.33 2.20 2.28
C VAL A 259 29.62 1.72 1.63
N THR A 260 29.51 0.84 0.64
CA THR A 260 30.63 0.23 -0.06
C THR A 260 30.93 0.98 -1.36
N VAL A 261 32.14 1.53 -1.47
CA VAL A 261 32.58 2.27 -2.66
C VAL A 261 33.49 1.39 -3.51
N GLU A 262 33.15 1.18 -4.78
CA GLU A 262 34.00 0.45 -5.73
C GLU A 262 35.02 1.40 -6.38
N ILE A 263 36.27 1.32 -5.92
CA ILE A 263 37.41 2.10 -6.42
C ILE A 263 38.06 1.36 -7.60
N ALA A 264 37.62 1.70 -8.81
CA ALA A 264 38.18 1.19 -10.05
C ALA A 264 37.87 2.12 -11.24
N PRO A 265 38.58 2.00 -12.38
CA PRO A 265 38.26 2.74 -13.60
C PRO A 265 36.93 2.28 -14.26
N HIS A 266 36.35 1.17 -13.79
CA HIS A 266 35.04 0.70 -14.19
C HIS A 266 34.44 -0.20 -13.10
N ALA A 267 33.15 0.02 -12.84
CA ALA A 267 32.27 -0.71 -11.93
C ALA A 267 31.98 -2.19 -12.32
N LEU A 268 33.00 -3.04 -12.32
CA LEU A 268 32.90 -4.46 -12.68
C LEU A 268 32.30 -5.32 -11.57
N LEU A 269 32.62 -5.02 -10.31
CA LEU A 269 32.23 -5.83 -9.15
C LEU A 269 30.83 -5.52 -8.65
N GLN A 270 30.11 -4.54 -9.21
CA GLN A 270 28.76 -4.17 -8.81
C GLN A 270 27.80 -5.36 -8.69
N ALA A 271 27.80 -6.27 -9.68
CA ALA A 271 26.91 -7.44 -9.66
C ALA A 271 27.25 -8.40 -8.53
N ILE A 272 28.55 -8.59 -8.27
CA ILE A 272 29.07 -9.44 -7.18
C ILE A 272 28.74 -8.81 -5.82
N LEU A 273 29.07 -7.53 -5.63
CA LEU A 273 28.81 -6.80 -4.40
C LEU A 273 27.32 -6.81 -4.03
N LYS A 274 26.42 -6.57 -5.01
CA LYS A 274 24.97 -6.56 -4.77
C LYS A 274 24.40 -7.92 -4.40
N ARG A 275 25.06 -9.01 -4.82
CA ARG A 275 24.66 -10.38 -4.50
C ARG A 275 25.23 -10.83 -3.15
N SER A 276 26.48 -10.50 -2.88
CA SER A 276 27.22 -10.97 -1.70
C SER A 276 26.97 -10.14 -0.44
N LEU A 277 26.73 -8.83 -0.59
CA LEU A 277 26.46 -7.95 0.56
C LEU A 277 24.98 -7.97 0.93
N LYS A 278 24.69 -7.53 2.17
CA LYS A 278 23.32 -7.41 2.67
C LYS A 278 22.55 -6.35 1.87
N GLN A 279 21.24 -6.53 1.71
CA GLN A 279 20.38 -5.58 0.98
C GLN A 279 20.32 -4.19 1.62
N THR A 280 20.71 -4.07 2.89
CA THR A 280 20.84 -2.80 3.60
C THR A 280 22.10 -2.02 3.23
N CYS A 281 23.07 -2.64 2.57
CA CYS A 281 24.29 -1.97 2.14
C CYS A 281 24.08 -1.15 0.86
N SER A 282 24.66 0.04 0.81
CA SER A 282 24.68 0.89 -0.39
C SER A 282 25.97 0.69 -1.15
N ILE A 283 25.87 0.33 -2.44
CA ILE A 283 27.03 0.00 -3.28
C ILE A 283 27.18 1.05 -4.37
N LEU A 284 28.31 1.76 -4.37
CA LEU A 284 28.51 2.98 -5.15
C LEU A 284 29.77 2.89 -6.01
N PRO A 285 29.64 2.95 -7.36
CA PRO A 285 30.80 3.00 -8.25
C PRO A 285 31.34 4.43 -8.43
N LEU A 286 32.64 4.55 -8.73
CA LEU A 286 33.24 5.86 -9.00
C LEU A 286 33.43 6.19 -10.49
N MET A 287 33.51 5.18 -11.36
CA MET A 287 33.65 5.36 -12.80
C MET A 287 32.91 4.27 -13.59
N LYS A 288 32.47 4.62 -14.81
CA LYS A 288 31.77 3.72 -15.72
C LYS A 288 32.35 3.83 -17.14
N ARG A 289 32.77 2.68 -17.67
CA ARG A 289 33.18 2.52 -19.07
C ARG A 289 32.04 2.91 -20.00
N GLY A 290 32.37 3.68 -21.05
CA GLY A 290 31.40 4.15 -22.03
C GLY A 290 30.45 5.25 -21.53
N HIS A 291 30.64 5.76 -20.31
CA HIS A 291 29.89 6.93 -19.85
C HIS A 291 30.41 8.20 -20.53
N ALA A 292 29.51 9.05 -21.02
CA ALA A 292 29.87 10.26 -21.78
C ALA A 292 30.75 11.23 -20.97
N ASN A 293 30.46 11.37 -19.67
CA ASN A 293 31.22 12.24 -18.77
C ASN A 293 31.48 11.57 -17.41
N ASN A 294 32.67 11.02 -17.20
CA ASN A 294 32.97 10.34 -15.93
C ASN A 294 33.14 11.32 -14.75
N LEU A 295 33.34 12.62 -14.99
CA LEU A 295 33.38 13.62 -13.92
C LEU A 295 31.97 13.78 -13.30
N GLU A 296 30.95 13.94 -14.12
CA GLU A 296 29.56 13.99 -13.68
C GLU A 296 29.13 12.70 -12.98
N PHE A 297 29.54 11.54 -13.52
CA PHE A 297 29.28 10.25 -12.91
C PHE A 297 29.90 10.14 -11.51
N PHE A 298 31.15 10.58 -11.36
CA PHE A 298 31.82 10.61 -10.06
C PHE A 298 31.08 11.52 -9.07
N LEU A 299 30.80 12.78 -9.45
CA LEU A 299 30.09 13.74 -8.60
C LEU A 299 28.69 13.25 -8.20
N SER A 300 27.99 12.60 -9.11
CA SER A 300 26.68 11.98 -8.83
C SER A 300 26.78 10.89 -7.76
N ASN A 301 27.82 10.05 -7.80
CA ASN A 301 28.01 9.02 -6.80
C ASN A 301 28.54 9.57 -5.47
N VAL A 302 29.32 10.66 -5.48
CA VAL A 302 29.64 11.42 -4.25
C VAL A 302 28.37 12.02 -3.62
N GLY A 303 27.47 12.55 -4.42
CA GLY A 303 26.15 12.99 -3.94
C GLY A 303 25.35 11.83 -3.32
N LYS A 304 25.41 10.63 -3.89
CA LYS A 304 24.80 9.44 -3.29
C LYS A 304 25.47 9.02 -2.00
N ILE A 305 26.79 9.15 -1.87
CA ILE A 305 27.50 8.93 -0.60
C ILE A 305 26.91 9.85 0.47
N TYR A 306 26.73 11.15 0.15
CA TYR A 306 26.10 12.11 1.06
C TYR A 306 24.66 11.75 1.43
N MET A 307 23.84 11.36 0.45
CA MET A 307 22.46 10.93 0.69
C MET A 307 22.34 9.67 1.57
N ASN A 308 23.41 8.88 1.69
CA ASN A 308 23.49 7.75 2.61
C ASN A 308 23.94 8.14 4.03
N GLY A 309 24.05 9.44 4.33
CA GLY A 309 24.36 9.96 5.67
C GLY A 309 25.84 10.20 5.95
N LEU A 310 26.72 10.04 4.96
CA LEU A 310 28.14 10.34 5.09
C LEU A 310 28.41 11.82 4.82
N ASN A 311 29.20 12.46 5.68
CA ASN A 311 29.59 13.85 5.46
C ASN A 311 30.66 13.93 4.37
N VAL A 312 30.44 14.83 3.41
CA VAL A 312 31.34 15.08 2.28
C VAL A 312 31.74 16.55 2.33
N ASP A 313 33.05 16.84 2.39
CA ASP A 313 33.54 18.20 2.25
C ASP A 313 33.58 18.61 0.77
N SER A 314 32.41 18.95 0.21
CA SER A 314 32.31 19.32 -1.21
C SER A 314 33.07 20.61 -1.55
N ASN A 315 33.38 21.46 -0.57
CA ASN A 315 34.11 22.70 -0.79
C ASN A 315 35.56 22.43 -1.23
N SER A 316 36.10 21.26 -0.91
CA SER A 316 37.47 20.88 -1.23
C SER A 316 37.71 20.57 -2.72
N LEU A 317 36.65 20.29 -3.50
CA LEU A 317 36.72 20.05 -4.95
C LEU A 317 36.76 21.34 -5.78
N CYS A 318 36.39 22.47 -5.17
CA CYS A 318 36.34 23.78 -5.83
C CYS A 318 37.47 24.68 -5.33
N PRO A 319 37.85 25.72 -6.09
CA PRO A 319 38.75 26.75 -5.58
C PRO A 319 38.22 27.35 -4.27
N ALA A 320 39.14 27.63 -3.34
CA ALA A 320 38.78 28.16 -2.03
C ALA A 320 37.93 29.44 -2.15
N VAL A 321 36.75 29.43 -1.52
CA VAL A 321 35.85 30.57 -1.47
C VAL A 321 36.48 31.67 -0.61
N LYS A 322 36.44 32.92 -1.11
CA LYS A 322 36.89 34.09 -0.35
C LYS A 322 35.74 34.59 0.53
N TYR A 323 35.94 34.53 1.84
CA TYR A 323 35.05 35.13 2.82
C TYR A 323 35.52 36.53 3.22
N PRO A 324 34.60 37.46 3.56
CA PRO A 324 33.13 37.32 3.58
C PRO A 324 32.51 37.26 2.17
N VAL A 325 31.31 36.69 2.06
CA VAL A 325 30.58 36.58 0.79
C VAL A 325 30.06 37.96 0.30
N PRO A 326 29.84 38.16 -1.01
CA PRO A 326 29.35 39.43 -1.54
C PRO A 326 27.96 39.85 -1.02
N VAL A 327 27.75 41.16 -0.90
CA VAL A 327 26.43 41.77 -0.62
C VAL A 327 25.51 41.45 -1.79
N GLY A 328 24.43 40.70 -1.56
CA GLY A 328 23.54 40.17 -2.61
C GLY A 328 23.57 38.65 -2.77
N THR A 329 24.42 37.94 -2.02
CA THR A 329 24.35 36.48 -1.91
C THR A 329 22.98 36.06 -1.34
N PRO A 330 22.25 35.10 -1.96
CA PRO A 330 20.92 34.69 -1.49
C PRO A 330 20.87 34.26 -0.02
N LEU A 331 19.78 34.62 0.66
CA LEU A 331 19.53 34.20 2.04
C LEU A 331 19.23 32.69 2.11
N ILE A 332 19.73 32.05 3.16
CA ILE A 332 19.49 30.61 3.41
C ILE A 332 18.20 30.39 4.22
N SER A 333 17.87 31.29 5.16
CA SER A 333 16.73 31.09 6.08
C SER A 333 15.38 30.85 5.40
N PRO A 334 15.02 31.44 4.24
CA PRO A 334 13.75 31.16 3.57
C PRO A 334 13.66 29.77 2.93
N LEU A 335 14.80 29.08 2.75
CA LEU A 335 14.87 27.76 2.13
C LEU A 335 14.75 26.62 3.16
N LEU A 336 14.89 26.93 4.45
CA LEU A 336 14.75 25.97 5.54
C LEU A 336 13.27 25.82 5.90
N GLN A 337 12.68 24.69 5.52
CA GLN A 337 11.29 24.35 5.82
C GLN A 337 11.23 23.29 6.92
N TRP A 338 10.26 23.43 7.83
CA TRP A 338 9.99 22.51 8.91
C TRP A 338 8.63 21.83 8.68
N ASP A 339 8.43 20.66 9.29
CA ASP A 339 7.12 20.02 9.31
C ASP A 339 6.22 20.72 10.35
N HIS A 340 5.34 21.60 9.88
CA HIS A 340 4.32 22.29 10.68
C HIS A 340 2.93 21.63 10.58
N SER A 341 2.86 20.33 10.25
CA SER A 341 1.58 19.60 10.16
C SER A 341 0.84 19.48 11.49
N GLN A 342 1.56 19.40 12.60
CA GLN A 342 0.98 19.38 13.94
C GLN A 342 0.65 20.81 14.41
N THR A 343 -0.63 21.04 14.70
CA THR A 343 -1.10 22.28 15.32
C THR A 343 -1.13 22.15 16.84
N TRP A 344 -0.78 23.24 17.51
CA TRP A 344 -0.80 23.32 18.97
C TRP A 344 -1.95 24.22 19.44
N ASP A 345 -2.38 24.04 20.68
CA ASP A 345 -3.45 24.86 21.27
C ASP A 345 -3.00 26.32 21.38
N VAL A 346 -3.72 27.19 20.67
CA VAL A 346 -3.52 28.63 20.72
C VAL A 346 -4.66 29.22 21.56
N PRO A 347 -4.36 29.85 22.72
CA PRO A 347 -5.37 30.50 23.54
C PRO A 347 -6.26 31.44 22.73
N LYS A 348 -7.57 31.24 22.81
CA LYS A 348 -8.57 32.02 22.07
C LYS A 348 -9.05 33.19 22.90
N ALA A 349 -9.60 34.21 22.24
CA ALA A 349 -10.18 35.38 22.92
C ALA A 349 -11.24 35.00 23.98
N GLU A 350 -11.99 33.92 23.74
CA GLU A 350 -13.01 33.37 24.64
C GLU A 350 -12.46 32.72 25.91
N ASP A 351 -11.19 32.31 25.92
CA ASP A 351 -10.53 31.74 27.10
C ASP A 351 -10.19 32.83 28.14
N PHE A 352 -10.24 34.10 27.74
CA PHE A 352 -9.99 35.25 28.62
C PHE A 352 -11.32 35.76 29.23
N SER A 353 -11.32 35.94 30.55
CA SER A 353 -12.50 36.36 31.32
C SER A 353 -13.10 37.69 30.83
N SER A 354 -14.34 37.65 30.33
CA SER A 354 -15.06 38.82 29.79
C SER A 354 -15.86 39.62 30.84
N GLY A 355 -15.66 39.41 32.16
CA GLY A 355 -16.48 40.01 33.21
C GLY A 355 -15.75 40.23 34.54
N SER A 356 -16.16 41.27 35.28
CA SER A 356 -15.65 41.57 36.62
C SER A 356 -16.23 40.59 37.64
N GLY A 357 -15.37 39.70 38.15
CA GLY A 357 -15.75 38.62 39.07
C GLY A 357 -16.27 37.40 38.30
N GLY A 358 -15.45 36.35 38.20
CA GLY A 358 -15.87 35.08 37.62
C GLY A 358 -17.24 34.67 38.19
N SER A 359 -18.23 34.52 37.32
CA SER A 359 -19.59 34.19 37.73
C SER A 359 -19.57 32.81 38.37
N ASN A 360 -19.48 32.74 39.70
CA ASN A 360 -19.56 31.49 40.48
C ASN A 360 -20.88 30.73 40.25
N SER A 361 -21.86 31.37 39.59
CA SER A 361 -23.15 30.82 39.20
C SER A 361 -23.16 30.18 37.80
N ALA A 362 -22.06 30.23 37.02
CA ALA A 362 -22.01 29.59 35.70
C ALA A 362 -20.63 28.99 35.40
N VAL A 363 -20.59 27.71 35.00
CA VAL A 363 -19.36 26.99 34.64
C VAL A 363 -19.55 26.30 33.30
N VAL A 364 -18.56 26.42 32.41
CA VAL A 364 -18.47 25.66 31.16
C VAL A 364 -17.53 24.47 31.37
N TYR A 365 -18.00 23.28 31.04
CA TYR A 365 -17.21 22.05 31.01
C TYR A 365 -17.00 21.64 29.55
N ASN A 366 -15.74 21.47 29.15
CA ASN A 366 -15.39 20.91 27.85
C ASN A 366 -15.17 19.41 28.03
N ILE A 367 -16.08 18.59 27.50
CA ILE A 367 -16.02 17.14 27.56
C ILE A 367 -15.28 16.66 26.32
N ASP A 368 -14.03 16.21 26.48
CA ASP A 368 -13.20 15.74 25.39
C ASP A 368 -13.27 14.21 25.23
N ILE A 369 -13.54 13.75 24.01
CA ILE A 369 -13.75 12.34 23.65
C ILE A 369 -12.53 11.76 22.92
N ASN A 370 -11.41 12.48 22.87
CA ASN A 370 -10.16 11.95 22.33
C ASN A 370 -9.61 10.82 23.24
N PRO A 371 -8.91 9.80 22.70
CA PRO A 371 -8.41 8.64 23.47
C PRO A 371 -7.52 8.98 24.66
N GLU A 372 -6.86 10.13 24.61
CA GLU A 372 -5.95 10.62 25.66
C GLU A 372 -6.68 11.37 26.79
N SER A 373 -7.96 11.73 26.58
CA SER A 373 -8.77 12.47 27.53
C SER A 373 -9.25 11.61 28.71
N PRO A 374 -9.30 12.16 29.94
CA PRO A 374 -9.91 11.48 31.08
C PRO A 374 -11.42 11.24 30.91
N ASP A 375 -12.09 11.97 30.03
CA ASP A 375 -13.53 11.82 29.75
C ASP A 375 -13.83 10.73 28.71
N TYR A 376 -12.81 10.07 28.14
CA TYR A 376 -12.95 9.04 27.11
C TYR A 376 -13.87 7.88 27.52
N TYR A 377 -13.96 7.56 28.81
CA TYR A 377 -14.84 6.51 29.33
C TYR A 377 -16.33 6.72 29.00
N MET A 378 -16.73 7.96 28.70
CA MET A 378 -18.11 8.33 28.32
C MET A 378 -18.57 7.62 27.04
N LEU A 379 -17.65 7.22 26.15
CA LEU A 379 -17.98 6.40 24.97
C LEU A 379 -18.62 5.05 25.34
N GLY A 380 -18.40 4.56 26.56
CA GLY A 380 -19.07 3.37 27.05
C GLY A 380 -20.58 3.54 27.31
N HIS A 381 -21.09 4.77 27.40
CA HIS A 381 -22.52 5.01 27.54
C HIS A 381 -23.21 5.09 26.17
N CYS A 382 -23.20 3.95 25.46
CA CYS A 382 -23.80 3.82 24.14
C CYS A 382 -25.23 3.25 24.26
N ILE A 383 -26.20 3.93 23.65
CA ILE A 383 -27.61 3.54 23.62
C ILE A 383 -28.12 3.68 22.19
N ASP A 384 -28.67 2.60 21.63
CA ASP A 384 -29.12 2.48 20.25
C ASP A 384 -28.04 3.04 19.28
N GLY A 385 -26.81 2.55 19.44
CA GLY A 385 -25.63 2.93 18.64
C GLY A 385 -25.17 4.40 18.73
N ARG A 386 -25.74 5.23 19.62
CA ARG A 386 -25.28 6.60 19.90
C ARG A 386 -24.62 6.67 21.26
N VAL A 387 -23.52 7.41 21.35
CA VAL A 387 -22.94 7.77 22.64
C VAL A 387 -23.73 8.94 23.20
N LEU A 388 -24.54 8.67 24.21
CA LEU A 388 -25.32 9.69 24.89
C LEU A 388 -24.57 10.12 26.14
N TYR A 389 -24.52 11.42 26.42
CA TYR A 389 -24.02 11.88 27.71
C TYR A 389 -24.94 11.34 28.82
N PRO A 390 -24.40 10.64 29.84
CA PRO A 390 -25.23 10.00 30.87
C PRO A 390 -26.10 11.02 31.60
N ALA A 391 -27.35 10.64 31.90
CA ALA A 391 -28.27 11.47 32.68
C ALA A 391 -27.67 11.86 34.05
N THR A 392 -26.93 10.93 34.65
CA THR A 392 -26.21 11.09 35.91
C THR A 392 -24.99 11.98 35.79
N GLY A 393 -24.40 12.07 34.59
CA GLY A 393 -23.30 13.00 34.29
C GLY A 393 -23.72 14.45 34.54
N TYR A 394 -24.94 14.83 34.12
CA TYR A 394 -25.46 16.18 34.34
C TYR A 394 -25.58 16.51 35.84
N LEU A 395 -26.01 15.54 36.65
CA LEU A 395 -26.11 15.71 38.10
C LEU A 395 -24.73 15.87 38.73
N VAL A 396 -23.75 15.08 38.30
CA VAL A 396 -22.35 15.20 38.78
C VAL A 396 -21.74 16.55 38.37
N LEU A 397 -22.02 17.08 37.18
CA LEU A 397 -21.59 18.42 36.79
C LEU A 397 -22.25 19.51 37.65
N ALA A 398 -23.55 19.39 37.92
CA ALA A 398 -24.28 20.30 38.81
C ALA A 398 -23.73 20.25 40.25
N TRP A 399 -23.44 19.05 40.78
CA TRP A 399 -22.80 18.87 42.08
C TRP A 399 -21.43 19.54 42.14
N ARG A 400 -20.57 19.28 41.15
CA ARG A 400 -19.24 19.92 41.06
C ARG A 400 -19.34 21.44 41.01
N THR A 401 -20.34 21.97 40.29
CA THR A 401 -20.59 23.41 40.20
C THR A 401 -21.04 23.98 41.56
N LEU A 402 -21.93 23.29 42.27
CA LEU A 402 -22.35 23.67 43.63
C LEU A 402 -21.16 23.68 44.60
N MET A 403 -20.36 22.60 44.63
CA MET A 403 -19.18 22.51 45.49
C MET A 403 -18.18 23.62 45.21
N ARG A 404 -17.92 23.92 43.92
CA ARG A 404 -17.06 25.04 43.50
C ARG A 404 -17.61 26.39 43.98
N SER A 405 -18.92 26.61 43.90
CA SER A 405 -19.54 27.86 44.33
C SER A 405 -19.46 28.09 45.84
N LEU A 406 -19.44 27.00 46.62
CA LEU A 406 -19.38 27.01 48.09
C LEU A 406 -17.95 26.89 48.65
N GLY A 407 -16.97 26.52 47.82
CA GLY A 407 -15.61 26.19 48.29
C GLY A 407 -15.53 24.90 49.10
N ALA A 408 -16.47 23.97 48.89
CA ALA A 408 -16.56 22.69 49.60
C ALA A 408 -15.94 21.54 48.79
N VAL A 409 -15.59 20.45 49.46
CA VAL A 409 -15.02 19.24 48.86
C VAL A 409 -16.13 18.23 48.58
N MET A 410 -16.15 17.68 47.37
CA MET A 410 -17.21 16.79 46.89
C MET A 410 -17.25 15.47 47.67
N GLU A 411 -16.09 14.97 48.07
CA GLU A 411 -15.87 13.66 48.70
C GLU A 411 -16.32 13.59 50.17
N SER A 412 -16.69 14.72 50.79
CA SER A 412 -17.11 14.77 52.19
C SER A 412 -18.42 15.53 52.41
N THR A 413 -19.02 16.08 51.35
CA THR A 413 -20.22 16.93 51.46
C THR A 413 -21.45 16.21 50.92
N PRO A 414 -22.43 15.86 51.77
CA PRO A 414 -23.69 15.27 51.33
C PRO A 414 -24.53 16.22 50.49
N VAL A 415 -25.17 15.71 49.44
CA VAL A 415 -25.98 16.49 48.50
C VAL A 415 -27.35 15.85 48.27
N THR A 416 -28.37 16.69 48.07
CA THR A 416 -29.68 16.28 47.56
C THR A 416 -29.98 16.97 46.25
N PHE A 417 -30.62 16.22 45.36
CA PHE A 417 -31.27 16.73 44.17
C PHE A 417 -32.77 16.51 44.26
N GLU A 418 -33.53 17.48 43.77
CA GLU A 418 -35.00 17.41 43.73
C GLU A 418 -35.53 17.88 42.37
N ASP A 419 -36.69 17.34 41.97
CA ASP A 419 -37.42 17.75 40.77
C ASP A 419 -36.57 17.73 39.48
N ILE A 420 -35.70 16.73 39.33
CA ILE A 420 -34.82 16.61 38.16
C ILE A 420 -35.68 16.31 36.94
N THR A 421 -35.54 17.12 35.90
CA THR A 421 -36.19 16.94 34.59
C THR A 421 -35.13 16.96 33.49
N ILE A 422 -35.13 15.92 32.66
CA ILE A 422 -34.25 15.75 31.51
C ILE A 422 -35.07 16.06 30.27
N HIS A 423 -34.74 17.16 29.60
CA HIS A 423 -35.45 17.65 28.41
C HIS A 423 -34.89 17.04 27.13
N ARG A 424 -33.57 16.83 27.09
CA ARG A 424 -32.85 16.20 25.97
C ARG A 424 -31.56 15.55 26.45
N ALA A 425 -31.17 14.47 25.77
CA ALA A 425 -29.85 13.88 25.91
C ALA A 425 -28.86 14.52 24.93
N THR A 426 -27.67 14.85 25.41
CA THR A 426 -26.55 15.33 24.59
C THR A 426 -25.92 14.13 23.88
N ILE A 427 -25.67 14.25 22.57
CA ILE A 427 -25.02 13.20 21.78
C ILE A 427 -23.54 13.57 21.67
N LEU A 428 -22.66 12.68 22.15
CA LEU A 428 -21.23 12.88 22.07
C LEU A 428 -20.71 12.44 20.68
N PRO A 429 -19.85 13.24 20.03
CA PRO A 429 -19.20 12.85 18.79
C PRO A 429 -18.21 11.71 19.03
N LYS A 430 -17.81 11.02 17.96
CA LYS A 430 -16.79 9.96 18.03
C LYS A 430 -15.37 10.50 18.31
N SER A 431 -15.14 11.79 18.09
CA SER A 431 -13.87 12.49 18.29
C SER A 431 -14.12 13.98 18.52
N GLY A 432 -13.19 14.66 19.18
CA GLY A 432 -13.32 16.07 19.55
C GLY A 432 -14.08 16.27 20.86
N SER A 433 -14.57 17.49 21.10
CA SER A 433 -15.14 17.89 22.39
C SER A 433 -16.54 18.50 22.30
N VAL A 434 -17.28 18.43 23.40
CA VAL A 434 -18.60 19.05 23.56
C VAL A 434 -18.60 19.95 24.78
N GLN A 435 -19.11 21.17 24.63
CA GLN A 435 -19.22 22.12 25.73
C GLN A 435 -20.60 22.03 26.41
N LEU A 436 -20.59 21.80 27.72
CA LEU A 436 -21.77 21.81 28.58
C LEU A 436 -21.65 22.94 29.59
N LYS A 437 -22.65 23.84 29.60
CA LYS A 437 -22.69 24.97 30.52
C LYS A 437 -23.69 24.70 31.63
N VAL A 438 -23.21 24.72 32.87
CA VAL A 438 -24.02 24.58 34.08
C VAL A 438 -24.26 25.96 34.68
N HIS A 439 -25.53 26.28 34.90
CA HIS A 439 -25.99 27.47 35.61
C HIS A 439 -26.58 27.07 36.96
N LEU A 440 -26.16 27.76 38.02
CA LEU A 440 -26.66 27.59 39.38
C LEU A 440 -27.32 28.89 39.85
N MET A 441 -28.47 28.78 40.52
CA MET A 441 -29.23 29.89 41.09
C MET A 441 -29.27 29.75 42.62
N PRO A 442 -28.25 30.24 43.36
CA PRO A 442 -28.05 29.90 44.78
C PRO A 442 -29.21 30.24 45.71
N SER A 443 -29.96 31.31 45.41
CA SER A 443 -31.12 31.72 46.23
C SER A 443 -32.33 30.78 46.11
N THR A 444 -32.42 30.01 45.04
CA THR A 444 -33.57 29.11 44.77
C THR A 444 -33.16 27.64 44.73
N ASN A 445 -31.86 27.35 44.91
CA ASN A 445 -31.24 26.05 44.73
C ASN A 445 -31.46 25.43 43.33
N LYS A 446 -31.91 26.19 42.34
CA LYS A 446 -32.14 25.67 40.98
C LYS A 446 -30.83 25.54 40.22
N PHE A 447 -30.72 24.50 39.41
CA PHE A 447 -29.66 24.36 38.43
C PHE A 447 -30.23 24.06 37.03
N GLU A 448 -29.50 24.49 36.01
CA GLU A 448 -29.78 24.23 34.61
C GLU A 448 -28.49 23.82 33.90
N VAL A 449 -28.54 22.80 33.06
CA VAL A 449 -27.43 22.39 32.20
C VAL A 449 -27.84 22.61 30.75
N SER A 450 -27.00 23.29 29.98
CA SER A 450 -27.26 23.65 28.59
C SER A 450 -26.12 23.24 27.66
N GLU A 451 -26.48 22.86 26.44
CA GLU A 451 -25.56 22.54 25.34
C GLU A 451 -25.81 23.54 24.22
N ASN A 452 -24.81 24.35 23.88
CA ASN A 452 -24.94 25.42 22.88
C ASN A 452 -26.19 26.31 23.09
N GLY A 453 -26.48 26.63 24.36
CA GLY A 453 -27.65 27.43 24.76
C GLY A 453 -28.98 26.67 24.84
N ASN A 454 -29.05 25.40 24.44
CA ASN A 454 -30.26 24.59 24.57
C ASN A 454 -30.31 23.90 25.92
N LEU A 455 -31.44 24.00 26.62
CA LEU A 455 -31.64 23.35 27.93
C LEU A 455 -31.63 21.82 27.78
N ALA A 456 -30.74 21.15 28.50
CA ALA A 456 -30.63 19.69 28.57
C ALA A 456 -31.29 19.13 29.83
N VAL A 457 -30.94 19.67 31.00
CA VAL A 457 -31.44 19.23 32.31
C VAL A 457 -31.74 20.42 33.20
N SER A 458 -32.78 20.32 34.01
CA SER A 458 -33.12 21.29 35.05
C SER A 458 -33.52 20.58 36.34
N GLY A 459 -33.24 21.17 37.50
CA GLY A 459 -33.69 20.63 38.79
C GLY A 459 -33.30 21.55 39.94
N LYS A 460 -33.34 21.03 41.17
CA LYS A 460 -32.78 21.68 42.35
C LYS A 460 -31.65 20.86 42.92
N VAL A 461 -30.65 21.53 43.49
CA VAL A 461 -29.51 20.93 44.18
C VAL A 461 -29.17 21.73 45.43
N SER A 462 -29.01 21.06 46.56
CA SER A 462 -28.62 21.68 47.84
C SER A 462 -27.82 20.71 48.71
N ILE A 463 -27.13 21.25 49.71
CA ILE A 463 -26.46 20.43 50.73
C ILE A 463 -27.53 19.73 51.59
N LEU A 464 -27.25 18.52 52.04
CA LEU A 464 -28.10 17.84 53.01
C LEU A 464 -27.80 18.37 54.42
N GLU A 465 -28.77 19.03 55.04
CA GLU A 465 -28.66 19.54 56.42
C GLU A 465 -28.85 18.43 57.47
N ASP A 466 -28.33 18.62 58.68
CA ASP A 466 -28.20 17.59 59.73
C ASP A 466 -29.49 16.79 59.99
N ALA A 467 -30.66 17.43 60.10
CA ALA A 467 -31.92 16.74 60.36
C ALA A 467 -32.38 15.84 59.19
N ALA A 468 -32.11 16.27 57.95
CA ALA A 468 -32.39 15.49 56.75
C ALA A 468 -31.38 14.34 56.56
N LEU A 469 -30.12 14.59 56.93
CA LEU A 469 -29.04 13.62 56.94
C LEU A 469 -29.29 12.48 57.93
N ASP A 470 -29.73 12.81 59.16
CA ASP A 470 -30.10 11.81 60.17
C ASP A 470 -31.27 10.92 59.71
N SER A 471 -32.29 11.53 59.08
CA SER A 471 -33.41 10.79 58.49
C SER A 471 -32.95 9.83 57.40
N PHE A 472 -32.07 10.30 56.52
CA PHE A 472 -31.48 9.52 55.43
C PHE A 472 -30.65 8.34 55.96
N HIS A 473 -29.79 8.57 56.96
CA HIS A 473 -29.00 7.50 57.60
C HIS A 473 -29.89 6.44 58.24
N SER A 474 -30.97 6.86 58.90
CA SER A 474 -31.93 5.93 59.54
C SER A 474 -32.66 5.07 58.51
N GLN A 475 -33.07 5.65 57.37
CA GLN A 475 -33.69 4.92 56.25
C GLN A 475 -32.74 3.86 55.66
N ILE A 476 -31.48 4.23 55.44
CA ILE A 476 -30.46 3.34 54.89
C ILE A 476 -30.11 2.19 55.87
N LYS A 477 -30.07 2.46 57.19
CA LYS A 477 -29.80 1.44 58.21
C LYS A 477 -30.95 0.43 58.34
N ASN A 478 -32.21 0.89 58.31
CA ASN A 478 -33.37 0.03 58.48
C ASN A 478 -33.58 -0.97 57.31
N GLN A 479 -33.10 -0.64 56.11
CA GLN A 479 -33.18 -1.55 54.96
C GLN A 479 -32.21 -2.74 55.05
N ALA A 480 -31.05 -2.58 55.70
CA ALA A 480 -30.08 -3.65 55.85
C ALA A 480 -30.62 -4.85 56.65
N ALA A 481 -31.61 -4.62 57.53
CA ALA A 481 -32.21 -5.65 58.37
C ALA A 481 -33.17 -6.61 57.63
N TYR A 482 -33.65 -6.27 56.43
CA TYR A 482 -34.61 -7.08 55.66
C TYR A 482 -33.95 -8.08 54.68
N ILE A 483 -32.62 -8.12 54.62
CA ILE A 483 -31.84 -8.83 53.57
C ILE A 483 -31.57 -10.31 53.91
N ALA A 484 -31.86 -10.74 55.14
CA ALA A 484 -31.60 -12.11 55.60
C ALA A 484 -32.71 -13.08 55.18
N GLY A 485 -32.66 -13.52 53.92
CA GLY A 485 -33.31 -14.78 53.51
C GLY A 485 -34.16 -14.66 52.25
N ASP A 486 -33.57 -14.89 51.08
CA ASP A 486 -34.30 -15.51 49.98
C ASP A 486 -33.33 -16.20 49.00
N SER A 487 -33.56 -17.48 48.67
CA SER A 487 -32.74 -18.23 47.72
C SER A 487 -33.18 -17.90 46.28
N LYS A 488 -33.10 -16.64 45.90
CA LYS A 488 -33.43 -16.22 44.53
C LYS A 488 -32.30 -16.62 43.57
N MET A 489 -32.69 -17.03 42.37
CA MET A 489 -31.75 -17.31 41.28
C MET A 489 -30.96 -16.04 40.95
N LYS A 490 -29.63 -16.15 40.92
CA LYS A 490 -28.71 -15.06 40.62
C LYS A 490 -28.43 -15.00 39.12
N LEU A 491 -28.49 -13.79 38.56
CA LEU A 491 -28.06 -13.44 37.22
C LEU A 491 -26.66 -12.87 37.28
N THR A 492 -25.80 -13.30 36.35
CA THR A 492 -24.45 -12.77 36.22
C THR A 492 -24.46 -11.43 35.46
N ALA A 493 -23.38 -10.65 35.57
CA ALA A 493 -23.19 -9.46 34.74
C ALA A 493 -23.41 -9.74 33.24
N HIS A 494 -22.94 -10.88 32.73
CA HIS A 494 -23.13 -11.26 31.33
C HIS A 494 -24.62 -11.40 30.97
N ASP A 495 -25.41 -12.09 31.81
CA ASP A 495 -26.84 -12.29 31.57
C ASP A 495 -27.60 -10.96 31.54
N ILE A 496 -27.24 -10.05 32.46
CA ILE A 496 -27.87 -8.75 32.64
C ILE A 496 -27.58 -7.84 31.44
N TYR A 497 -26.30 -7.70 31.07
CA TYR A 497 -25.93 -6.82 29.96
C TYR A 497 -26.30 -7.41 28.59
N LYS A 498 -26.45 -8.73 28.48
CA LYS A 498 -27.07 -9.37 27.32
C LYS A 498 -28.53 -8.95 27.16
N GLU A 499 -29.32 -8.98 28.24
CA GLU A 499 -30.73 -8.55 28.21
C GLU A 499 -30.86 -7.05 27.94
N LEU A 500 -30.04 -6.20 28.57
CA LEU A 500 -30.02 -4.75 28.32
C LEU A 500 -29.66 -4.45 26.86
N ARG A 501 -28.66 -5.13 26.30
CA ARG A 501 -28.29 -4.99 24.88
C ARG A 501 -29.43 -5.37 23.93
N LEU A 502 -30.19 -6.43 24.23
CA LEU A 502 -31.35 -6.82 23.42
C LEU A 502 -32.48 -5.76 23.42
N ARG A 503 -32.57 -4.95 24.48
CA ARG A 503 -33.50 -3.81 24.56
C ARG A 503 -33.01 -2.55 23.84
N GLY A 504 -31.72 -2.48 23.49
CA GLY A 504 -31.08 -1.36 22.81
C GLY A 504 -30.09 -0.57 23.67
N TYR A 505 -29.72 -1.05 24.86
CA TYR A 505 -28.68 -0.43 25.69
C TYR A 505 -27.32 -1.10 25.40
N ASP A 506 -26.53 -0.47 24.53
CA ASP A 506 -25.24 -0.97 24.09
C ASP A 506 -24.09 -0.57 25.04
N TYR A 507 -24.29 -0.72 26.35
CA TYR A 507 -23.30 -0.31 27.36
C TYR A 507 -21.94 -0.98 27.12
N GLY A 508 -20.91 -0.16 26.98
CA GLY A 508 -19.51 -0.56 26.95
C GLY A 508 -18.98 -0.89 28.35
N LYS A 509 -17.78 -1.48 28.42
CA LYS A 509 -17.21 -2.04 29.65
C LYS A 509 -17.16 -1.07 30.84
N THR A 510 -16.97 0.23 30.60
CA THR A 510 -16.89 1.26 31.66
C THR A 510 -18.23 1.51 32.35
N PHE A 511 -19.36 1.24 31.69
CA PHE A 511 -20.71 1.37 32.23
C PHE A 511 -21.34 0.03 32.61
N GLN A 512 -20.58 -1.07 32.55
CA GLN A 512 -21.04 -2.40 32.95
C GLN A 512 -20.82 -2.67 34.45
N GLY A 513 -21.38 -1.81 35.31
CA GLY A 513 -21.17 -1.86 36.77
C GLY A 513 -22.01 -2.88 37.55
N ILE A 514 -23.04 -3.53 36.97
CA ILE A 514 -23.84 -4.53 37.70
C ILE A 514 -23.07 -5.86 37.71
N LEU A 515 -22.64 -6.30 38.90
CA LEU A 515 -21.87 -7.54 39.06
C LEU A 515 -22.79 -8.76 39.14
N GLU A 516 -23.83 -8.67 39.98
CA GLU A 516 -24.87 -9.68 40.12
C GLU A 516 -26.22 -9.02 40.43
N SER A 517 -27.30 -9.68 40.03
CA SER A 517 -28.68 -9.28 40.35
C SER A 517 -29.52 -10.53 40.55
N ASN A 518 -30.57 -10.47 41.34
CA ASN A 518 -31.55 -11.55 41.38
C ASN A 518 -32.47 -11.52 40.14
N ASN A 519 -33.17 -12.62 39.89
CA ASN A 519 -34.10 -12.73 38.76
C ASN A 519 -35.21 -11.65 38.75
N ALA A 520 -35.60 -11.16 39.93
CA ALA A 520 -36.61 -10.11 40.06
C ALA A 520 -36.04 -8.73 39.71
N GLY A 521 -34.73 -8.50 39.80
CA GLY A 521 -34.10 -7.19 39.69
C GLY A 521 -34.39 -6.29 40.91
N ASP A 522 -34.53 -6.86 42.11
CA ASP A 522 -34.80 -6.13 43.35
C ASP A 522 -33.64 -6.17 44.37
N SER A 523 -32.64 -7.05 44.18
CA SER A 523 -31.40 -7.05 44.95
C SER A 523 -30.22 -7.50 44.09
N GLY A 524 -29.01 -7.04 44.42
CA GLY A 524 -27.80 -7.36 43.67
C GLY A 524 -26.55 -6.67 44.23
N LYS A 525 -25.48 -6.64 43.44
CA LYS A 525 -24.23 -5.93 43.75
C LYS A 525 -23.79 -5.04 42.59
N LEU A 526 -23.37 -3.83 42.91
CA LEU A 526 -22.85 -2.84 41.96
C LEU A 526 -21.38 -2.57 42.22
N GLN A 527 -20.58 -2.49 41.16
CA GLN A 527 -19.17 -2.15 41.21
C GLN A 527 -18.97 -0.65 41.45
N TRP A 528 -18.07 -0.31 42.38
CA TRP A 528 -17.54 1.02 42.54
C TRP A 528 -16.20 1.15 41.80
N SER A 529 -16.11 2.09 40.87
CA SER A 529 -14.92 2.33 40.03
C SER A 529 -14.21 3.65 40.35
N GLY A 530 -14.55 4.30 41.46
CA GLY A 530 -14.10 5.66 41.76
C GLY A 530 -14.83 6.75 40.96
N ASN A 531 -15.89 6.40 40.21
CA ASN A 531 -16.61 7.31 39.34
C ASN A 531 -18.12 7.35 39.63
N TRP A 532 -18.59 8.51 40.12
CA TRP A 532 -19.99 8.75 40.44
C TRP A 532 -20.92 8.65 39.22
N VAL A 533 -20.48 9.05 38.03
CA VAL A 533 -21.31 9.02 36.81
C VAL A 533 -21.70 7.57 36.49
N THR A 534 -20.70 6.68 36.46
CA THR A 534 -20.91 5.26 36.16
C THR A 534 -21.69 4.57 37.28
N PHE A 535 -21.39 4.85 38.54
CA PHE A 535 -22.07 4.21 39.68
C PHE A 535 -23.56 4.59 39.73
N LEU A 536 -23.86 5.90 39.63
CA LEU A 536 -25.24 6.38 39.59
C LEU A 536 -25.98 5.84 38.38
N ASP A 537 -25.34 5.77 37.21
CA ASP A 537 -25.99 5.22 36.01
C ASP A 537 -26.27 3.72 36.18
N THR A 538 -25.35 2.98 36.79
CA THR A 538 -25.52 1.56 37.14
C THR A 538 -26.73 1.34 38.06
N MET A 539 -27.00 2.27 38.99
CA MET A 539 -28.24 2.25 39.78
C MET A 539 -29.49 2.43 38.90
N LEU A 540 -29.46 3.34 37.93
CA LEU A 540 -30.57 3.49 36.96
C LEU A 540 -30.75 2.22 36.12
N GLN A 541 -29.65 1.61 35.68
CA GLN A 541 -29.67 0.33 34.95
C GLN A 541 -30.35 -0.76 35.78
N MET A 542 -30.04 -0.88 37.07
CA MET A 542 -30.66 -1.86 37.97
C MET A 542 -32.19 -1.68 38.08
N MET A 543 -32.68 -0.43 38.12
CA MET A 543 -34.13 -0.17 38.07
C MET A 543 -34.74 -0.62 36.74
N VAL A 544 -34.04 -0.44 35.61
CA VAL A 544 -34.50 -0.83 34.27
C VAL A 544 -34.52 -2.36 34.09
N VAL A 545 -33.53 -3.08 34.64
CA VAL A 545 -33.46 -4.55 34.61
C VAL A 545 -34.75 -5.18 35.15
N GLY A 546 -35.28 -4.59 36.22
CA GLY A 546 -36.51 -5.02 36.86
C GLY A 546 -37.83 -4.73 36.12
N LEU A 547 -37.80 -3.92 35.06
CA LEU A 547 -39.01 -3.55 34.32
C LEU A 547 -39.45 -4.65 33.35
N SER A 548 -40.76 -4.84 33.26
CA SER A 548 -41.37 -5.75 32.30
C SER A 548 -41.36 -5.17 30.87
N GLY A 549 -41.11 -6.06 29.90
CA GLY A 549 -41.09 -5.74 28.46
C GLY A 549 -39.69 -5.48 27.90
N ARG A 550 -39.61 -5.39 26.57
CA ARG A 550 -38.34 -5.18 25.82
C ARG A 550 -38.21 -3.79 25.19
N SER A 551 -39.01 -2.83 25.65
CA SER A 551 -38.92 -1.45 25.15
C SER A 551 -37.67 -0.76 25.68
N LEU A 552 -37.00 -0.01 24.81
CA LEU A 552 -35.94 0.91 25.20
C LEU A 552 -36.56 2.06 26.00
N ARG A 553 -36.03 2.35 27.18
CA ARG A 553 -36.52 3.42 28.07
C ARG A 553 -35.42 4.36 28.51
N LEU A 554 -35.68 5.66 28.47
CA LEU A 554 -34.72 6.68 28.91
C LEU A 554 -35.26 7.44 30.14
N PRO A 555 -34.40 7.80 31.11
CA PRO A 555 -34.79 8.68 32.21
C PRO A 555 -35.27 10.03 31.69
N THR A 556 -36.42 10.49 32.19
CA THR A 556 -36.96 11.82 31.88
C THR A 556 -37.18 12.65 33.12
N ARG A 557 -37.53 12.02 34.25
CA ARG A 557 -37.66 12.69 35.55
C ARG A 557 -37.12 11.82 36.66
N ILE A 558 -36.53 12.46 37.67
CA ILE A 558 -36.13 11.83 38.92
C ILE A 558 -36.65 12.72 40.04
N ARG A 559 -37.45 12.17 40.96
CA ARG A 559 -38.05 12.95 42.05
C ARG A 559 -36.98 13.45 43.01
N SER A 560 -36.13 12.54 43.49
CA SER A 560 -35.00 12.91 44.34
C SER A 560 -33.81 11.98 44.22
N VAL A 561 -32.61 12.54 44.43
CA VAL A 561 -31.36 11.80 44.55
C VAL A 561 -30.61 12.32 45.76
N CYS A 562 -30.36 11.47 46.76
CA CYS A 562 -29.57 11.81 47.93
C CYS A 562 -28.25 11.04 47.89
N ILE A 563 -27.14 11.74 48.11
CA ILE A 563 -25.79 11.17 48.09
C ILE A 563 -25.06 11.62 49.34
N ASP A 564 -24.58 10.66 50.13
CA ASP A 564 -23.59 10.87 51.18
C ASP A 564 -22.30 10.12 50.81
N PRO A 565 -21.26 10.84 50.37
CA PRO A 565 -19.98 10.26 49.95
C PRO A 565 -19.28 9.48 51.08
N SER A 566 -19.32 10.01 52.30
CA SER A 566 -18.64 9.43 53.47
C SER A 566 -19.28 8.09 53.82
N LEU A 567 -20.61 8.07 53.92
CA LEU A 567 -21.38 6.85 54.14
C LEU A 567 -21.23 5.86 52.98
N HIS A 568 -21.08 6.35 51.75
CA HIS A 568 -20.86 5.48 50.59
C HIS A 568 -19.55 4.70 50.73
N LEU A 569 -18.44 5.38 51.04
CA LEU A 569 -17.15 4.72 51.22
C LEU A 569 -17.14 3.74 52.39
N GLU A 570 -17.87 4.02 53.49
CA GLU A 570 -18.03 3.08 54.61
C GLU A 570 -18.76 1.78 54.21
N LYS A 571 -19.65 1.85 53.22
CA LYS A 571 -20.48 0.71 52.76
C LYS A 571 -19.90 -0.04 51.57
N VAL A 572 -18.92 0.53 50.88
CA VAL A 572 -18.21 -0.14 49.80
C VAL A 572 -17.24 -1.16 50.42
N CYS A 573 -17.31 -2.40 49.94
CA CYS A 573 -16.46 -3.49 50.41
C CYS A 573 -15.87 -4.26 49.24
N ASP A 574 -14.74 -4.93 49.47
CA ASP A 574 -14.12 -5.77 48.44
C ASP A 574 -14.95 -7.04 48.24
N ASP A 575 -15.25 -7.36 46.98
CA ASP A 575 -15.89 -8.60 46.58
C ASP A 575 -14.89 -9.78 46.58
N ALA A 576 -15.39 -10.99 46.27
CA ALA A 576 -14.58 -12.20 46.24
C ALA A 576 -13.47 -12.20 45.17
N GLU A 577 -13.54 -11.30 44.19
CA GLU A 577 -12.54 -11.10 43.13
C GLU A 577 -11.64 -9.88 43.40
N GLY A 578 -11.76 -9.23 44.58
CA GLY A 578 -10.99 -8.05 44.96
C GLY A 578 -11.45 -6.74 44.31
N LYS A 579 -12.68 -6.70 43.78
CA LYS A 579 -13.29 -5.46 43.24
C LYS A 579 -14.09 -4.77 44.33
N GLN A 580 -14.00 -3.45 44.41
CA GLN A 580 -14.86 -2.65 45.28
C GLN A 580 -16.30 -2.69 44.80
N ALA A 581 -17.23 -3.07 45.68
CA ALA A 581 -18.64 -3.21 45.39
C ALA A 581 -19.53 -2.73 46.54
N ALA A 582 -20.77 -2.39 46.22
CA ALA A 582 -21.82 -2.07 47.17
C ALA A 582 -23.07 -2.89 46.87
N ASP A 583 -23.72 -3.39 47.93
CA ASP A 583 -25.02 -4.06 47.80
C ASP A 583 -26.09 -3.05 47.36
N VAL A 584 -26.94 -3.47 46.44
CA VAL A 584 -28.06 -2.67 45.91
C VAL A 584 -29.39 -3.32 46.22
N HIS A 585 -30.37 -2.49 46.57
CA HIS A 585 -31.75 -2.91 46.80
C HIS A 585 -32.73 -1.95 46.11
N VAL A 586 -33.70 -2.51 45.39
CA VAL A 586 -34.78 -1.77 44.71
C VAL A 586 -36.10 -2.10 45.38
N ASN A 587 -36.76 -1.11 45.96
CA ASN A 587 -38.12 -1.24 46.48
C ASN A 587 -39.12 -0.61 45.50
N ARG A 588 -39.86 -1.45 44.78
CA ARG A 588 -40.84 -1.00 43.78
C ARG A 588 -42.09 -0.37 44.40
N CYS A 589 -42.47 -0.75 45.61
CA CYS A 589 -43.64 -0.19 46.28
C CYS A 589 -43.40 1.27 46.69
N LEU A 590 -42.16 1.57 47.10
CA LEU A 590 -41.72 2.92 47.49
C LEU A 590 -41.10 3.70 46.33
N ASP A 591 -40.90 3.04 45.18
CA ASP A 591 -40.28 3.57 43.97
C ASP A 591 -38.90 4.19 44.25
N HIS A 592 -38.05 3.44 44.96
CA HIS A 592 -36.70 3.88 45.27
C HIS A 592 -35.68 2.75 45.22
N ILE A 593 -34.43 3.12 44.99
CA ILE A 593 -33.25 2.25 44.97
C ILE A 593 -32.20 2.81 45.91
N VAL A 594 -31.53 1.92 46.65
CA VAL A 594 -30.42 2.26 47.55
C VAL A 594 -29.22 1.40 47.21
N ALA A 595 -28.04 2.03 47.11
CA ALA A 595 -26.75 1.36 46.97
C ALA A 595 -25.65 2.18 47.65
N GLY A 596 -24.89 1.56 48.57
CA GLY A 596 -23.91 2.28 49.39
C GLY A 596 -24.55 3.45 50.15
N GLY A 597 -24.01 4.66 49.96
CA GLY A 597 -24.53 5.93 50.51
C GLY A 597 -25.41 6.73 49.54
N VAL A 598 -26.03 6.08 48.55
CA VAL A 598 -26.90 6.73 47.56
C VAL A 598 -28.31 6.20 47.63
N GLN A 599 -29.30 7.09 47.56
CA GLN A 599 -30.71 6.76 47.33
C GLN A 599 -31.26 7.55 46.15
N ILE A 600 -31.88 6.85 45.20
CA ILE A 600 -32.62 7.47 44.08
C ILE A 600 -34.09 7.11 44.26
N SER A 601 -34.97 8.09 44.18
CA SER A 601 -36.41 7.90 44.33
C SER A 601 -37.18 8.52 43.16
N GLY A 602 -38.25 7.86 42.72
CA GLY A 602 -39.16 8.40 41.70
C GLY A 602 -38.55 8.46 40.30
N LEU A 603 -37.90 7.40 39.82
CA LEU A 603 -37.34 7.35 38.47
C LEU A 603 -38.46 7.16 37.44
N HIS A 604 -38.75 8.21 36.68
CA HIS A 604 -39.66 8.12 35.55
C HIS A 604 -38.89 7.93 34.24
N ALA A 605 -39.03 6.74 33.64
CA ALA A 605 -38.45 6.40 32.36
C ALA A 605 -39.53 6.23 31.28
N THR A 606 -39.37 6.92 30.15
CA THR A 606 -40.31 6.86 29.01
C THR A 606 -39.75 6.02 27.88
N VAL A 607 -40.63 5.46 27.05
CA VAL A 607 -40.23 4.65 25.89
C VAL A 607 -39.58 5.54 24.84
N ALA A 608 -38.38 5.16 24.40
CA ALA A 608 -37.67 5.81 23.31
C ALA A 608 -37.84 5.00 22.01
N PRO A 609 -38.08 5.65 20.85
CA PRO A 609 -38.18 4.95 19.58
C PRO A 609 -36.80 4.41 19.16
N ARG A 610 -36.76 3.15 18.73
CA ARG A 610 -35.55 2.55 18.15
C ARG A 610 -35.38 3.02 16.71
N ARG A 611 -34.13 3.29 16.32
CA ARG A 611 -33.81 3.69 14.95
C ARG A 611 -33.61 2.47 14.07
N GLN A 612 -34.43 2.33 13.03
CA GLN A 612 -34.26 1.27 12.03
C GLN A 612 -33.05 1.48 11.10
N GLN A 613 -32.46 2.68 11.07
CA GLN A 613 -31.50 3.12 10.04
C GLN A 613 -30.01 2.84 10.33
N GLN A 614 -29.66 2.15 11.43
CA GLN A 614 -28.25 1.99 11.80
C GLN A 614 -27.54 0.80 11.16
N GLN A 615 -28.30 -0.18 10.68
CA GLN A 615 -27.75 -1.32 9.97
C GLN A 615 -28.16 -1.19 8.51
N SER A 616 -27.20 -1.43 7.61
CA SER A 616 -27.51 -1.75 6.22
C SER A 616 -28.64 -2.77 6.23
N PRO A 617 -29.69 -2.60 5.41
CA PRO A 617 -30.71 -3.63 5.31
C PRO A 617 -30.02 -4.96 4.99
N PRO A 618 -30.48 -6.08 5.58
CA PRO A 618 -29.90 -7.37 5.25
C PRO A 618 -30.06 -7.62 3.76
N THR A 619 -29.00 -8.08 3.11
CA THR A 619 -29.08 -8.56 1.73
C THR A 619 -29.97 -9.80 1.74
N LEU A 620 -31.09 -9.74 1.01
CA LEU A 620 -31.99 -10.87 0.82
C LEU A 620 -31.66 -11.54 -0.50
N GLU A 621 -31.27 -12.81 -0.44
CA GLU A 621 -30.92 -13.61 -1.61
C GLU A 621 -31.78 -14.87 -1.68
N GLU A 622 -32.08 -15.31 -2.90
CA GLU A 622 -32.73 -16.58 -3.16
C GLU A 622 -31.70 -17.58 -3.70
N PHE A 623 -31.78 -18.83 -3.26
CA PHE A 623 -30.88 -19.90 -3.70
C PHE A 623 -31.66 -20.89 -4.57
N VAL A 624 -31.63 -20.67 -5.88
CA VAL A 624 -32.38 -21.43 -6.88
C VAL A 624 -31.45 -22.21 -7.81
N PHE A 625 -31.93 -23.35 -8.33
CA PHE A 625 -31.19 -24.11 -9.34
C PHE A 625 -31.29 -23.41 -10.69
N VAL A 626 -30.13 -23.10 -11.30
CA VAL A 626 -30.03 -22.48 -12.62
C VAL A 626 -29.27 -23.42 -13.56
N PRO A 627 -29.85 -23.84 -14.70
CA PRO A 627 -29.14 -24.66 -15.68
C PRO A 627 -28.09 -23.84 -16.44
N TYR A 628 -27.00 -24.48 -16.87
CA TYR A 628 -25.97 -23.82 -17.72
C TYR A 628 -26.44 -23.50 -19.14
N VAL A 629 -27.53 -24.12 -19.59
CA VAL A 629 -28.12 -23.89 -20.91
C VAL A 629 -29.52 -23.37 -20.69
N ASP A 630 -29.72 -22.08 -21.01
CA ASP A 630 -31.01 -21.41 -20.95
C ASP A 630 -31.27 -20.71 -22.28
N THR A 631 -32.36 -21.11 -22.93
CA THR A 631 -32.71 -20.68 -24.30
C THR A 631 -33.90 -19.74 -24.38
N GLU A 632 -34.60 -19.53 -23.26
CA GLU A 632 -35.81 -18.69 -23.19
C GLU A 632 -35.65 -17.58 -22.15
N CYS A 633 -34.44 -17.02 -22.06
CA CYS A 633 -34.13 -15.93 -21.16
C CYS A 633 -35.05 -14.72 -21.46
N LEU A 634 -35.50 -14.01 -20.43
CA LEU A 634 -36.29 -12.76 -20.52
C LEU A 634 -37.73 -12.90 -21.08
N THR A 635 -38.20 -14.10 -21.45
CA THR A 635 -39.58 -14.33 -21.94
C THR A 635 -40.67 -13.90 -20.97
N SER A 636 -40.39 -13.93 -19.67
CA SER A 636 -41.30 -13.48 -18.60
C SER A 636 -41.32 -11.95 -18.41
N ASN A 637 -40.40 -11.21 -19.04
CA ASN A 637 -40.32 -9.76 -18.92
C ASN A 637 -41.27 -9.08 -19.92
N GLY A 638 -42.47 -8.74 -19.45
CA GLY A 638 -43.50 -8.10 -20.27
C GLY A 638 -43.07 -6.76 -20.89
N LYS A 639 -42.12 -6.02 -20.28
CA LYS A 639 -41.62 -4.74 -20.81
C LYS A 639 -40.75 -4.94 -22.04
N VAL A 640 -39.78 -5.86 -21.95
CA VAL A 640 -38.86 -6.21 -23.06
C VAL A 640 -39.64 -6.82 -24.23
N ALA A 641 -40.61 -7.70 -23.94
CA ALA A 641 -41.47 -8.29 -24.96
C ALA A 641 -42.29 -7.23 -25.73
N GLU A 642 -42.86 -6.25 -25.02
CA GLU A 642 -43.64 -5.17 -25.63
C GLU A 642 -42.77 -4.23 -26.46
N GLN A 643 -41.57 -3.88 -25.99
CA GLN A 643 -40.63 -3.03 -26.73
C GLN A 643 -40.16 -3.71 -28.02
N LEU A 644 -39.90 -5.02 -27.99
CA LEU A 644 -39.55 -5.80 -29.19
C LEU A 644 -40.70 -5.79 -30.21
N ARG A 645 -41.94 -5.92 -29.75
CA ARG A 645 -43.16 -5.84 -30.58
C ARG A 645 -43.27 -4.49 -31.29
N LEU A 646 -43.10 -3.39 -30.55
CA LEU A 646 -43.11 -2.04 -31.12
C LEU A 646 -41.99 -1.82 -32.15
N CYS A 647 -40.78 -2.29 -31.86
CA CYS A 647 -39.65 -2.23 -32.80
C CYS A 647 -39.90 -3.04 -34.08
N LYS A 648 -40.54 -4.21 -33.99
CA LYS A 648 -40.98 -5.01 -35.16
C LYS A 648 -41.93 -4.23 -36.07
N GLY A 649 -42.93 -3.56 -35.49
CA GLY A 649 -43.86 -2.72 -36.25
C GLY A 649 -43.16 -1.56 -36.98
N LEU A 650 -42.24 -0.86 -36.30
CA LEU A 650 -41.52 0.28 -36.88
C LEU A 650 -40.53 -0.14 -37.97
N ILE A 651 -39.78 -1.23 -37.80
CA ILE A 651 -38.83 -1.67 -38.84
C ILE A 651 -39.57 -2.14 -40.10
N GLN A 652 -40.76 -2.75 -39.96
CA GLN A 652 -41.59 -3.15 -41.10
C GLN A 652 -42.11 -1.93 -41.87
N ARG A 653 -42.44 -0.84 -41.16
CA ARG A 653 -42.81 0.44 -41.78
C ARG A 653 -41.62 1.06 -42.53
N LEU A 654 -40.43 1.03 -41.93
CA LEU A 654 -39.20 1.52 -42.56
C LEU A 654 -38.85 0.71 -43.82
N GLN A 655 -38.97 -0.63 -43.77
CA GLN A 655 -38.74 -1.52 -44.91
C GLN A 655 -39.64 -1.16 -46.11
N ARG A 656 -40.94 -0.93 -45.88
CA ARG A 656 -41.88 -0.53 -46.93
C ARG A 656 -41.54 0.84 -47.53
N LYS A 657 -41.06 1.77 -46.69
CA LYS A 657 -40.65 3.12 -47.10
C LYS A 657 -39.35 3.13 -47.94
N LEU A 658 -38.42 2.23 -47.65
CA LEU A 658 -37.12 2.13 -48.34
C LEU A 658 -37.17 1.28 -49.62
N ALA A 659 -38.16 0.39 -49.77
CA ALA A 659 -38.28 -0.51 -50.93
C ALA A 659 -38.33 0.22 -52.30
N PRO A 660 -39.02 1.37 -52.48
CA PRO A 660 -39.01 2.13 -53.73
C PRO A 660 -37.63 2.71 -54.11
N HIS A 661 -36.73 2.85 -53.13
CA HIS A 661 -35.38 3.41 -53.30
C HIS A 661 -34.30 2.33 -53.46
N GLY A 662 -34.68 1.07 -53.72
CA GLY A 662 -33.75 -0.01 -54.05
C GLY A 662 -33.07 -0.70 -52.86
N VAL A 663 -33.43 -0.38 -51.62
CA VAL A 663 -32.88 -1.01 -50.41
C VAL A 663 -33.73 -2.21 -50.00
N LYS A 664 -33.16 -3.42 -50.09
CA LYS A 664 -33.86 -4.68 -49.73
C LYS A 664 -33.48 -5.14 -48.32
N LEU A 665 -34.34 -4.89 -47.35
CA LEU A 665 -34.26 -5.47 -46.00
C LEU A 665 -34.90 -6.86 -45.98
N SER A 666 -34.24 -7.85 -45.37
CA SER A 666 -34.78 -9.21 -45.17
C SER A 666 -34.60 -9.59 -43.71
N ILE A 667 -35.57 -9.23 -42.86
CA ILE A 667 -35.56 -9.52 -41.41
C ILE A 667 -36.61 -10.62 -41.12
N PRO A 668 -36.22 -11.73 -40.48
CA PRO A 668 -37.14 -12.80 -40.11
C PRO A 668 -38.13 -12.34 -39.02
N GLY A 669 -39.34 -12.93 -38.99
CA GLY A 669 -40.33 -12.67 -37.93
C GLY A 669 -41.20 -11.42 -38.08
N LEU A 670 -41.18 -10.73 -39.24
CA LEU A 670 -42.00 -9.53 -39.51
C LEU A 670 -43.42 -9.81 -40.08
N GLN A 671 -43.88 -11.06 -40.10
CA GLN A 671 -45.16 -11.44 -40.71
C GLN A 671 -46.28 -11.40 -39.66
N GLY A 672 -47.28 -10.52 -39.84
CA GLY A 672 -48.59 -10.64 -39.16
C GLY A 672 -49.01 -9.55 -38.17
N GLU A 673 -48.25 -8.46 -37.97
CA GLU A 673 -48.66 -7.42 -37.00
C GLU A 673 -49.40 -6.22 -37.65
N SER A 674 -50.48 -5.78 -37.00
CA SER A 674 -51.40 -4.71 -37.44
C SER A 674 -50.81 -3.31 -37.22
N GLU A 675 -51.08 -2.38 -38.15
CA GLU A 675 -50.67 -0.98 -38.06
C GLU A 675 -51.31 -0.26 -36.87
N GLY A 676 -50.53 -0.04 -35.80
CA GLY A 676 -50.83 0.98 -34.80
C GLY A 676 -50.41 2.38 -35.28
N PRO A 677 -51.01 3.47 -34.76
CA PRO A 677 -50.56 4.83 -35.03
C PRO A 677 -49.09 5.02 -34.61
N LEU A 678 -48.37 5.92 -35.30
CA LEU A 678 -47.02 6.33 -34.87
C LEU A 678 -47.12 6.81 -33.42
N PRO A 679 -46.31 6.27 -32.49
CA PRO A 679 -46.17 6.89 -31.18
C PRO A 679 -45.73 8.35 -31.41
N SER A 680 -46.37 9.30 -30.73
CA SER A 680 -45.84 10.66 -30.69
C SER A 680 -44.41 10.61 -30.12
N PRO A 681 -43.45 11.39 -30.63
CA PRO A 681 -42.11 11.46 -30.06
C PRO A 681 -42.22 12.16 -28.70
N GLU A 682 -42.62 11.45 -27.65
CA GLU A 682 -42.47 11.95 -26.30
C GLU A 682 -40.97 11.95 -25.93
N PRO A 683 -40.48 12.93 -25.14
CA PRO A 683 -39.05 13.16 -24.96
C PRO A 683 -38.30 12.10 -24.13
N SER A 684 -39.00 11.12 -23.53
CA SER A 684 -38.52 10.41 -22.34
C SER A 684 -37.88 9.04 -22.56
N GLU A 685 -38.00 8.39 -23.72
CA GLU A 685 -37.40 7.06 -23.93
C GLU A 685 -36.21 7.09 -24.92
N PRO A 686 -34.95 7.02 -24.42
CA PRO A 686 -33.77 6.80 -25.26
C PRO A 686 -33.70 5.33 -25.72
N GLY A 687 -33.23 5.07 -26.95
CA GLY A 687 -32.95 3.71 -27.42
C GLY A 687 -33.32 3.42 -28.89
N LEU A 688 -33.41 2.14 -29.21
CA LEU A 688 -33.72 1.59 -30.53
C LEU A 688 -35.10 2.03 -31.03
N LEU A 689 -36.09 2.06 -30.15
CA LEU A 689 -37.47 2.47 -30.46
C LEU A 689 -37.52 3.91 -31.00
N ARG A 690 -36.83 4.84 -30.31
CA ARG A 690 -36.73 6.24 -30.71
C ARG A 690 -35.98 6.40 -32.02
N LEU A 691 -34.87 5.67 -32.19
CA LEU A 691 -34.11 5.71 -33.44
C LEU A 691 -34.97 5.24 -34.63
N LEU A 692 -35.67 4.11 -34.50
CA LEU A 692 -36.55 3.61 -35.56
C LEU A 692 -37.70 4.57 -35.88
N THR A 693 -38.26 5.24 -34.87
CA THR A 693 -39.29 6.27 -35.04
C THR A 693 -38.78 7.47 -35.83
N LEU A 694 -37.59 7.98 -35.48
CA LEU A 694 -36.93 9.08 -36.20
C LEU A 694 -36.64 8.71 -37.66
N LEU A 695 -36.11 7.50 -37.89
CA LEU A 695 -35.83 7.01 -39.25
C LEU A 695 -37.12 6.86 -40.08
N CYS A 696 -38.23 6.45 -39.47
CA CYS A 696 -39.54 6.43 -40.13
C CYS A 696 -40.04 7.84 -40.49
N GLY A 697 -39.59 8.88 -39.79
CA GLY A 697 -39.97 10.28 -40.00
C GLY A 697 -39.15 11.06 -41.04
N LEU A 698 -37.99 10.56 -41.49
CA LEU A 698 -37.10 11.28 -42.43
C LEU A 698 -37.72 11.46 -43.83
N GLU A 699 -37.57 12.62 -44.47
CA GLU A 699 -38.00 12.82 -45.86
C GLU A 699 -36.95 12.27 -46.83
N LEU A 700 -37.36 11.42 -47.79
CA LEU A 700 -36.44 10.70 -48.68
C LEU A 700 -36.01 11.58 -49.86
N ASN A 701 -35.20 12.61 -49.61
CA ASN A 701 -34.56 13.40 -50.65
C ASN A 701 -33.25 12.71 -51.11
N GLY A 702 -32.72 13.05 -52.29
CA GLY A 702 -31.71 12.28 -53.05
C GLY A 702 -30.38 11.87 -52.39
N ASN A 703 -30.17 12.13 -51.09
CA ASN A 703 -29.01 11.74 -50.28
C ASN A 703 -29.37 10.80 -49.10
N LEU A 704 -30.40 9.98 -49.25
CA LEU A 704 -30.94 9.02 -48.27
C LEU A 704 -29.88 8.30 -47.41
N HIS A 705 -28.81 7.79 -48.02
CA HIS A 705 -27.81 7.00 -47.29
C HIS A 705 -27.03 7.83 -46.26
N SER A 706 -26.70 9.09 -46.58
CA SER A 706 -25.95 9.99 -45.70
C SER A 706 -26.80 10.47 -44.52
N GLU A 707 -28.10 10.70 -44.72
CA GLU A 707 -29.01 11.13 -43.66
C GLU A 707 -29.30 10.01 -42.66
N LEU A 708 -29.46 8.78 -43.16
CA LEU A 708 -29.55 7.57 -42.32
C LEU A 708 -28.30 7.42 -41.46
N GLN A 709 -27.11 7.51 -42.07
CA GLN A 709 -25.83 7.40 -41.39
C GLN A 709 -25.65 8.45 -40.28
N GLN A 710 -25.90 9.72 -40.58
CA GLN A 710 -25.77 10.81 -39.61
C GLN A 710 -26.75 10.67 -38.44
N THR A 711 -27.97 10.19 -38.70
CA THR A 711 -29.00 10.02 -37.66
C THR A 711 -28.64 8.88 -36.71
N VAL A 712 -28.11 7.77 -37.24
CA VAL A 712 -27.64 6.62 -36.45
C VAL A 712 -26.43 7.01 -35.59
N GLU A 713 -25.42 7.68 -36.15
CA GLU A 713 -24.23 8.07 -35.40
C GLU A 713 -24.57 9.06 -34.27
N LYS A 714 -25.47 10.02 -34.54
CA LYS A 714 -25.92 11.00 -33.53
C LYS A 714 -26.60 10.35 -32.31
N HIS A 715 -27.26 9.20 -32.47
CA HIS A 715 -27.98 8.52 -31.40
C HIS A 715 -27.29 7.23 -30.92
N ARG A 716 -26.04 6.98 -31.35
CA ARG A 716 -25.27 5.78 -30.99
C ARG A 716 -25.14 5.57 -29.47
N GLY A 717 -24.84 6.64 -28.72
CA GLY A 717 -24.71 6.55 -27.26
C GLY A 717 -26.00 6.11 -26.56
N CYS A 718 -27.16 6.59 -27.01
CA CYS A 718 -28.46 6.18 -26.48
C CYS A 718 -28.80 4.73 -26.82
N LEU A 719 -28.34 4.24 -27.97
CA LEU A 719 -28.59 2.87 -28.41
C LEU A 719 -27.76 1.86 -27.64
N LEU A 720 -26.52 2.21 -27.27
CA LEU A 720 -25.68 1.37 -26.42
C LEU A 720 -26.32 1.12 -25.05
N GLN A 721 -27.22 2.00 -24.60
CA GLN A 721 -27.98 1.92 -23.35
C GLN A 721 -29.41 1.37 -23.53
N ASP A 722 -29.75 0.84 -24.70
CA ASP A 722 -31.09 0.34 -24.98
C ASP A 722 -31.42 -0.95 -24.20
N GLU A 723 -32.62 -0.99 -23.60
CA GLU A 723 -33.06 -2.12 -22.76
C GLU A 723 -33.17 -3.45 -23.53
N LEU A 724 -33.49 -3.45 -24.84
CA LEU A 724 -33.51 -4.69 -25.63
C LEU A 724 -32.09 -5.20 -25.88
N LEU A 725 -31.15 -4.28 -26.13
CA LEU A 725 -29.74 -4.65 -26.37
C LEU A 725 -29.02 -5.03 -25.08
N GLN A 726 -29.42 -4.49 -23.95
CA GLN A 726 -28.81 -4.78 -22.64
C GLN A 726 -29.59 -5.82 -21.82
N GLY A 727 -30.71 -6.37 -22.31
CA GLY A 727 -31.60 -7.19 -21.49
C GLY A 727 -30.95 -8.40 -20.82
N LEU A 728 -29.96 -9.04 -21.47
CA LEU A 728 -29.18 -10.15 -20.87
C LEU A 728 -28.13 -9.70 -19.84
N LEU A 729 -27.78 -8.41 -19.87
CA LEU A 729 -26.88 -7.76 -18.93
C LEU A 729 -27.62 -7.22 -17.70
N ASP A 730 -28.96 -7.29 -17.69
CA ASP A 730 -29.82 -7.06 -16.53
C ASP A 730 -29.99 -8.35 -15.68
N ASN A 731 -30.25 -8.18 -14.39
CA ASN A 731 -29.69 -8.99 -13.28
C ASN A 731 -29.82 -10.53 -13.27
N PRO A 732 -30.80 -11.22 -13.90
CA PRO A 732 -30.77 -12.67 -14.02
C PRO A 732 -29.43 -13.30 -14.45
N PRO A 733 -29.17 -13.23 -15.76
CA PRO A 733 -28.23 -14.14 -16.42
C PRO A 733 -26.78 -13.75 -16.19
N LEU A 734 -26.49 -12.44 -16.17
CA LEU A 734 -25.14 -11.93 -15.90
C LEU A 734 -24.64 -12.37 -14.53
N ARG A 735 -25.50 -12.27 -13.50
CA ARG A 735 -25.14 -12.69 -12.14
C ARG A 735 -24.81 -14.18 -12.08
N HIS A 736 -25.63 -15.04 -12.68
CA HIS A 736 -25.38 -16.50 -12.68
C HIS A 736 -24.02 -16.86 -13.30
N CYS A 737 -23.62 -16.15 -14.36
CA CYS A 737 -22.31 -16.36 -15.01
C CYS A 737 -21.15 -15.88 -14.12
N LEU A 738 -21.32 -14.75 -13.43
CA LEU A 738 -20.32 -14.22 -12.50
C LEU A 738 -20.16 -15.12 -11.27
N ASP A 739 -21.26 -15.61 -10.69
CA ASP A 739 -21.22 -16.53 -9.54
C ASP A 739 -20.51 -17.84 -9.91
N THR A 740 -20.79 -18.41 -11.08
CA THR A 740 -20.06 -19.58 -11.60
C THR A 740 -18.56 -19.28 -11.73
N THR A 741 -18.20 -18.10 -12.20
CA THR A 741 -16.79 -17.70 -12.33
C THR A 741 -16.13 -17.61 -10.96
N LEU A 742 -16.79 -16.97 -9.98
CA LEU A 742 -16.26 -16.75 -8.64
C LEU A 742 -16.02 -18.07 -7.89
N GLU A 743 -16.95 -19.02 -7.97
CA GLU A 743 -16.82 -20.34 -7.35
C GLU A 743 -15.61 -21.13 -7.87
N ASN A 744 -15.20 -20.87 -9.12
CA ASN A 744 -14.09 -21.55 -9.78
C ASN A 744 -12.77 -20.74 -9.74
N CYS A 745 -12.77 -19.56 -9.10
CA CYS A 745 -11.59 -18.71 -8.94
C CYS A 745 -10.96 -18.87 -7.54
N MET A 746 -9.84 -18.18 -7.32
CA MET A 746 -9.22 -18.14 -6.00
C MET A 746 -10.17 -17.48 -4.99
N PRO A 747 -10.40 -18.07 -3.82
CA PRO A 747 -11.29 -17.49 -2.81
C PRO A 747 -10.87 -16.08 -2.41
N GLY A 748 -11.84 -15.16 -2.36
CA GLY A 748 -11.67 -13.80 -1.83
C GLY A 748 -10.99 -12.79 -2.77
N LYS A 749 -10.58 -13.19 -3.98
CA LYS A 749 -10.02 -12.25 -4.96
C LYS A 749 -10.36 -12.62 -6.40
N ILE A 750 -10.78 -11.63 -7.17
CA ILE A 750 -10.99 -11.76 -8.62
C ILE A 750 -10.38 -10.58 -9.37
N LYS A 751 -9.63 -10.86 -10.43
CA LYS A 751 -9.14 -9.89 -11.40
C LYS A 751 -10.03 -9.93 -12.64
N VAL A 752 -10.65 -8.80 -12.96
CA VAL A 752 -11.55 -8.68 -14.12
C VAL A 752 -10.93 -7.73 -15.14
N LEU A 753 -10.88 -8.17 -16.40
CA LEU A 753 -10.44 -7.36 -17.54
C LEU A 753 -11.61 -7.17 -18.49
N GLU A 754 -12.04 -5.93 -18.69
CA GLU A 754 -13.09 -5.60 -19.64
C GLU A 754 -12.49 -5.08 -20.95
N ALA A 755 -12.86 -5.71 -22.05
CA ALA A 755 -12.52 -5.28 -23.40
C ALA A 755 -13.62 -4.38 -23.99
N LEU A 756 -13.22 -3.33 -24.72
CA LEU A 756 -14.12 -2.38 -25.40
C LEU A 756 -15.05 -1.62 -24.43
N SER A 757 -14.52 -1.19 -23.28
CA SER A 757 -15.26 -0.55 -22.19
C SER A 757 -15.93 0.78 -22.56
N SER A 758 -15.45 1.48 -23.60
CA SER A 758 -16.06 2.73 -24.07
C SER A 758 -17.51 2.53 -24.49
N ASP A 759 -17.78 1.43 -25.20
CA ASP A 759 -19.09 1.11 -25.74
C ASP A 759 -19.84 0.11 -24.85
N GLY A 760 -19.09 -0.82 -24.22
CA GLY A 760 -19.64 -1.94 -23.47
C GLY A 760 -20.10 -1.62 -22.04
N GLN A 761 -19.41 -0.71 -21.36
CA GLN A 761 -19.71 -0.17 -20.01
C GLN A 761 -20.14 -1.20 -18.95
N LEU A 762 -19.56 -2.42 -18.98
CA LEU A 762 -19.91 -3.50 -18.05
C LEU A 762 -19.41 -3.24 -16.63
N PHE A 763 -18.36 -2.44 -16.44
CA PHE A 763 -17.80 -2.10 -15.13
C PHE A 763 -18.85 -1.58 -14.14
N SER A 764 -19.84 -0.81 -14.61
CA SER A 764 -20.94 -0.28 -13.80
C SER A 764 -21.83 -1.38 -13.19
N ARG A 765 -22.07 -2.47 -13.94
CA ARG A 765 -22.97 -3.57 -13.61
C ARG A 765 -22.25 -4.69 -12.87
N ILE A 766 -21.06 -5.07 -13.34
CA ILE A 766 -20.31 -6.18 -12.76
C ILE A 766 -19.83 -5.84 -11.36
N LEU A 767 -19.31 -4.61 -11.13
CA LEU A 767 -18.84 -4.24 -9.80
C LEU A 767 -19.96 -4.23 -8.76
N SER A 768 -21.14 -3.74 -9.12
CA SER A 768 -22.29 -3.75 -8.21
C SER A 768 -22.73 -5.18 -7.86
N LEU A 769 -22.68 -6.12 -8.81
CA LEU A 769 -22.96 -7.54 -8.58
C LEU A 769 -21.90 -8.23 -7.73
N LEU A 770 -20.61 -7.99 -8.01
CA LEU A 770 -19.50 -8.60 -7.27
C LEU A 770 -19.42 -8.09 -5.83
N HIS A 771 -19.71 -6.81 -5.58
CA HIS A 771 -19.70 -6.24 -4.23
C HIS A 771 -20.84 -6.72 -3.32
N ILE A 772 -21.80 -7.49 -3.84
CA ILE A 772 -22.81 -8.17 -3.00
C ILE A 772 -22.13 -9.24 -2.13
N GLN A 773 -21.10 -9.90 -2.65
CA GLN A 773 -20.38 -10.94 -1.92
C GLN A 773 -19.47 -10.31 -0.84
N PRO A 774 -19.64 -10.67 0.44
CA PRO A 774 -18.81 -10.13 1.50
C PRO A 774 -17.35 -10.60 1.35
N MET A 775 -16.41 -9.73 1.68
CA MET A 775 -14.96 -10.03 1.68
C MET A 775 -14.34 -10.34 0.29
N LEU A 776 -15.05 -10.07 -0.81
CA LEU A 776 -14.48 -10.20 -2.16
C LEU A 776 -13.65 -8.96 -2.52
N ARG A 777 -12.39 -9.16 -2.89
CA ARG A 777 -11.56 -8.11 -3.49
C ARG A 777 -11.62 -8.20 -5.01
N VAL A 778 -12.11 -7.14 -5.64
CA VAL A 778 -12.17 -7.04 -7.10
C VAL A 778 -11.07 -6.09 -7.60
N ASP A 779 -10.18 -6.60 -8.45
CA ASP A 779 -9.25 -5.76 -9.20
C ASP A 779 -9.81 -5.65 -10.64
N TYR A 780 -10.43 -4.52 -10.98
CA TYR A 780 -11.09 -4.33 -12.27
C TYR A 780 -10.25 -3.43 -13.19
N THR A 781 -10.06 -3.85 -14.45
CA THR A 781 -9.38 -3.06 -15.49
C THR A 781 -10.30 -2.88 -16.69
N ALA A 782 -10.69 -1.63 -16.97
CA ALA A 782 -11.44 -1.23 -18.16
C ALA A 782 -10.48 -0.87 -19.29
N THR A 783 -10.74 -1.36 -20.51
CA THR A 783 -9.86 -1.13 -21.65
C THR A 783 -10.57 -0.57 -22.87
N ALA A 784 -9.87 0.29 -23.60
CA ALA A 784 -10.34 0.85 -24.87
C ALA A 784 -9.22 0.88 -25.93
N PRO A 785 -9.56 0.91 -27.23
CA PRO A 785 -8.58 0.99 -28.31
C PRO A 785 -7.67 2.23 -28.22
N GLN A 786 -8.23 3.33 -27.73
CA GLN A 786 -7.53 4.59 -27.46
C GLN A 786 -8.00 5.12 -26.10
N LEU A 787 -7.07 5.62 -25.30
CA LEU A 787 -7.38 6.07 -23.93
C LEU A 787 -8.31 7.29 -23.91
N ASP A 788 -8.26 8.14 -24.94
CA ASP A 788 -9.13 9.31 -25.09
C ASP A 788 -10.63 8.95 -25.17
N LEU A 789 -10.96 7.73 -25.59
CA LEU A 789 -12.35 7.24 -25.61
C LEU A 789 -12.90 6.97 -24.20
N MET A 790 -12.02 6.89 -23.19
CA MET A 790 -12.42 6.71 -21.78
C MET A 790 -12.60 8.03 -21.03
N THR A 791 -12.21 9.18 -21.61
CA THR A 791 -12.36 10.50 -20.98
C THR A 791 -13.78 10.80 -20.47
N PRO A 792 -14.87 10.46 -21.20
CA PRO A 792 -16.23 10.67 -20.70
C PRO A 792 -16.57 9.88 -19.42
N HIS A 793 -15.83 8.80 -19.14
CA HIS A 793 -16.08 7.88 -18.02
C HIS A 793 -15.04 7.99 -16.90
N GLN A 794 -14.03 8.85 -17.04
CA GLN A 794 -12.89 8.91 -16.11
C GLN A 794 -13.32 9.16 -14.66
N ALA A 795 -14.23 10.10 -14.43
CA ALA A 795 -14.73 10.39 -13.08
C ALA A 795 -15.43 9.17 -12.44
N THR A 796 -16.22 8.43 -13.23
CA THR A 796 -16.90 7.22 -12.76
C THR A 796 -15.91 6.09 -12.47
N LEU A 797 -14.88 5.92 -13.32
CA LEU A 797 -13.84 4.92 -13.09
C LEU A 797 -13.01 5.21 -11.83
N GLU A 798 -12.68 6.48 -11.58
CA GLU A 798 -11.97 6.91 -10.38
C GLU A 798 -12.80 6.68 -9.11
N GLU A 799 -14.09 7.02 -9.12
CA GLU A 799 -15.02 6.77 -8.02
C GLU A 799 -15.16 5.26 -7.71
N MET A 800 -15.18 4.43 -8.76
CA MET A 800 -15.29 2.97 -8.64
C MET A 800 -13.95 2.24 -8.46
N ALA A 801 -12.83 2.98 -8.37
CA ALA A 801 -11.47 2.44 -8.28
C ALA A 801 -11.10 1.45 -9.42
N VAL A 802 -11.56 1.72 -10.65
CA VAL A 802 -11.28 0.92 -11.85
C VAL A 802 -10.04 1.44 -12.56
N ALA A 803 -9.10 0.54 -12.86
CA ALA A 803 -7.93 0.88 -13.67
C ALA A 803 -8.31 1.04 -15.15
N SER A 804 -7.67 1.97 -15.86
CA SER A 804 -7.83 2.11 -17.31
C SER A 804 -6.56 1.66 -18.04
N ALA A 805 -6.71 0.96 -19.16
CA ALA A 805 -5.60 0.56 -20.02
C ALA A 805 -5.97 0.61 -21.50
N GLN A 806 -4.97 0.71 -22.38
CA GLN A 806 -5.19 0.65 -23.82
C GLN A 806 -5.13 -0.79 -24.31
N TRP A 807 -6.22 -1.27 -24.90
CA TRP A 807 -6.28 -2.57 -25.57
C TRP A 807 -7.43 -2.63 -26.56
N ASP A 808 -7.16 -3.16 -27.75
CA ASP A 808 -8.18 -3.48 -28.76
C ASP A 808 -8.06 -4.96 -29.13
N PRO A 809 -9.00 -5.82 -28.66
CA PRO A 809 -8.98 -7.25 -28.96
C PRO A 809 -9.21 -7.55 -30.45
N MET A 810 -9.60 -6.57 -31.26
CA MET A 810 -9.71 -6.71 -32.72
C MET A 810 -8.35 -6.61 -33.42
N THR A 811 -7.33 -6.04 -32.78
CA THR A 811 -6.02 -5.79 -33.42
C THR A 811 -4.93 -6.74 -32.95
N GLY A 812 -5.01 -7.26 -31.72
CA GLY A 812 -3.98 -8.14 -31.17
C GLY A 812 -4.28 -8.66 -29.77
N PRO A 813 -3.39 -9.52 -29.23
CA PRO A 813 -3.53 -10.11 -27.90
C PRO A 813 -3.40 -9.06 -26.78
N ALA A 814 -3.82 -9.42 -25.58
CA ALA A 814 -3.77 -8.54 -24.41
C ALA A 814 -2.32 -8.15 -24.07
N PRO A 815 -2.06 -6.85 -23.79
CA PRO A 815 -0.73 -6.40 -23.40
C PRO A 815 -0.34 -7.01 -22.04
N GLY A 816 0.83 -7.64 -21.97
CA GLY A 816 1.36 -8.23 -20.73
C GLY A 816 1.08 -9.72 -20.50
N GLY A 817 0.41 -10.43 -21.43
CA GLY A 817 0.12 -11.86 -21.33
C GLY A 817 -1.12 -12.18 -20.47
N ALA A 818 -1.24 -13.41 -20.00
CA ALA A 818 -2.34 -13.89 -19.15
C ALA A 818 -2.36 -13.18 -17.77
N VAL A 819 -3.32 -12.27 -17.52
CA VAL A 819 -3.33 -11.44 -16.29
C VAL A 819 -4.61 -11.55 -15.46
N ALA A 820 -5.76 -11.85 -16.07
CA ALA A 820 -7.08 -11.77 -15.43
C ALA A 820 -7.71 -13.14 -15.13
N ASP A 821 -8.53 -13.22 -14.09
CA ASP A 821 -9.34 -14.39 -13.75
C ASP A 821 -10.58 -14.49 -14.65
N LEU A 822 -11.14 -13.33 -15.01
CA LEU A 822 -12.29 -13.18 -15.88
C LEU A 822 -12.03 -12.07 -16.91
N VAL A 823 -12.22 -12.38 -18.19
CA VAL A 823 -12.25 -11.39 -19.27
C VAL A 823 -13.68 -11.20 -19.72
N VAL A 824 -14.18 -9.96 -19.71
CA VAL A 824 -15.55 -9.64 -20.12
C VAL A 824 -15.54 -8.74 -21.35
N CYS A 825 -16.47 -8.95 -22.27
CA CYS A 825 -16.59 -8.15 -23.47
C CYS A 825 -18.06 -8.02 -23.87
N ASN A 826 -18.54 -6.78 -23.99
CA ASN A 826 -19.84 -6.48 -24.55
C ASN A 826 -19.68 -5.97 -25.99
N HIS A 827 -20.07 -6.80 -26.95
CA HIS A 827 -20.05 -6.50 -28.38
C HIS A 827 -21.44 -6.70 -28.99
N ALA A 828 -22.44 -6.07 -28.36
CA ALA A 828 -23.82 -6.04 -28.85
C ALA A 828 -24.02 -5.08 -30.05
N TRP A 829 -23.04 -4.21 -30.34
CA TRP A 829 -23.14 -3.20 -31.38
C TRP A 829 -22.10 -3.39 -32.50
N GLY A 830 -22.60 -3.54 -33.73
CA GLY A 830 -21.80 -3.50 -34.95
C GLY A 830 -21.30 -4.86 -35.49
N PRO A 831 -20.82 -4.89 -36.75
CA PRO A 831 -20.24 -6.08 -37.35
C PRO A 831 -18.82 -6.36 -36.83
N LEU A 832 -18.43 -7.64 -36.83
CA LEU A 832 -17.07 -8.06 -36.50
C LEU A 832 -16.12 -7.64 -37.63
N ARG A 833 -15.08 -6.87 -37.29
CA ARG A 833 -14.03 -6.41 -38.22
C ARG A 833 -12.96 -7.47 -38.48
N THR A 834 -12.92 -8.53 -37.68
CA THR A 834 -11.91 -9.59 -37.73
C THR A 834 -12.57 -10.97 -37.63
N ASP A 835 -11.78 -12.01 -37.93
CA ASP A 835 -12.24 -13.38 -37.81
C ASP A 835 -12.67 -13.68 -36.36
N PRO A 836 -13.83 -14.31 -36.13
CA PRO A 836 -14.35 -14.58 -34.79
C PRO A 836 -13.42 -15.47 -33.96
N GLY A 837 -12.69 -16.39 -34.60
CA GLY A 837 -11.69 -17.22 -33.94
C GLY A 837 -10.52 -16.40 -33.41
N VAL A 838 -10.12 -15.35 -34.15
CA VAL A 838 -9.06 -14.42 -33.72
C VAL A 838 -9.53 -13.55 -32.56
N LEU A 839 -10.78 -13.04 -32.57
CA LEU A 839 -11.33 -12.28 -31.45
C LEU A 839 -11.36 -13.12 -30.17
N VAL A 840 -11.86 -14.35 -30.23
CA VAL A 840 -11.91 -15.25 -29.07
C VAL A 840 -10.49 -15.59 -28.58
N ALA A 841 -9.54 -15.83 -29.49
CA ALA A 841 -8.15 -16.07 -29.12
C ALA A 841 -7.51 -14.86 -28.42
N ASN A 842 -7.79 -13.64 -28.91
CA ASN A 842 -7.28 -12.42 -28.31
C ASN A 842 -7.92 -12.16 -26.94
N LEU A 843 -9.23 -12.36 -26.77
CA LEU A 843 -9.88 -12.28 -25.46
C LEU A 843 -9.33 -13.32 -24.48
N ALA A 844 -9.15 -14.56 -24.94
CA ALA A 844 -8.57 -15.64 -24.14
C ALA A 844 -7.11 -15.34 -23.73
N SER A 845 -6.35 -14.61 -24.55
CA SER A 845 -4.96 -14.22 -24.20
C SER A 845 -4.87 -13.30 -22.98
N GLY A 846 -5.95 -12.58 -22.64
CA GLY A 846 -6.01 -11.76 -21.43
C GLY A 846 -6.37 -12.54 -20.16
N ALA A 847 -6.95 -13.73 -20.31
CA ALA A 847 -7.31 -14.62 -19.21
C ALA A 847 -6.11 -15.49 -18.80
N LYS A 848 -6.02 -15.82 -17.52
CA LYS A 848 -5.07 -16.82 -17.01
C LYS A 848 -5.43 -18.23 -17.47
N GLU A 849 -4.49 -19.16 -17.34
CA GLU A 849 -4.77 -20.58 -17.56
C GLU A 849 -5.89 -21.05 -16.60
N GLY A 850 -6.95 -21.63 -17.17
CA GLY A 850 -8.16 -22.01 -16.43
C GLY A 850 -9.09 -20.83 -16.04
N GLY A 851 -8.85 -19.63 -16.57
CA GLY A 851 -9.72 -18.47 -16.40
C GLY A 851 -10.95 -18.48 -17.33
N PHE A 852 -11.80 -17.47 -17.16
CA PHE A 852 -13.10 -17.38 -17.86
C PHE A 852 -13.14 -16.24 -18.87
N VAL A 853 -13.93 -16.41 -19.93
CA VAL A 853 -14.25 -15.36 -20.91
C VAL A 853 -15.76 -15.25 -21.02
N LEU A 854 -16.31 -14.07 -20.75
CA LEU A 854 -17.72 -13.75 -20.92
C LEU A 854 -17.89 -12.78 -22.09
N LEU A 855 -18.57 -13.23 -23.14
CA LEU A 855 -18.81 -12.46 -24.36
C LEU A 855 -20.31 -12.30 -24.57
N HIS A 856 -20.76 -11.06 -24.73
CA HIS A 856 -22.13 -10.73 -25.08
C HIS A 856 -22.20 -10.17 -26.51
N THR A 857 -23.03 -10.76 -27.37
CA THR A 857 -23.17 -10.37 -28.78
C THR A 857 -24.55 -10.71 -29.33
N LEU A 858 -24.96 -10.03 -30.41
CA LEU A 858 -26.20 -10.31 -31.11
C LEU A 858 -26.02 -11.41 -32.15
N LEU A 859 -27.00 -12.30 -32.24
CA LEU A 859 -26.99 -13.42 -33.18
C LEU A 859 -27.63 -13.06 -34.53
N LYS A 860 -27.01 -13.53 -35.61
CA LYS A 860 -27.56 -13.45 -36.97
C LYS A 860 -28.72 -14.42 -37.15
N GLY A 861 -29.74 -14.00 -37.89
CA GLY A 861 -30.96 -14.79 -38.10
C GLY A 861 -32.05 -14.50 -37.08
N GLU A 862 -31.76 -13.74 -36.03
CA GLU A 862 -32.75 -13.25 -35.07
C GLU A 862 -33.22 -11.84 -35.43
N THR A 863 -34.46 -11.52 -35.04
CA THR A 863 -35.12 -10.26 -35.43
C THR A 863 -34.29 -9.04 -35.02
N LEU A 864 -33.89 -8.98 -33.74
CA LEU A 864 -33.13 -7.86 -33.17
C LEU A 864 -31.71 -7.76 -33.77
N GLY A 865 -31.05 -8.91 -33.97
CA GLY A 865 -29.74 -8.97 -34.60
C GLY A 865 -29.75 -8.40 -36.02
N GLU A 866 -30.70 -8.80 -36.86
CA GLU A 866 -30.81 -8.28 -38.24
C GLU A 866 -31.21 -6.81 -38.29
N MET A 867 -32.04 -6.32 -37.33
CA MET A 867 -32.34 -4.89 -37.18
C MET A 867 -31.07 -4.07 -36.92
N VAL A 868 -30.27 -4.48 -35.93
CA VAL A 868 -29.03 -3.79 -35.55
C VAL A 868 -27.95 -3.91 -36.62
N ALA A 869 -27.85 -5.07 -37.28
CA ALA A 869 -26.93 -5.28 -38.40
C ALA A 869 -27.22 -4.30 -39.54
N PHE A 870 -28.50 -4.06 -39.85
CA PHE A 870 -28.87 -3.05 -40.84
C PHE A 870 -28.46 -1.64 -40.40
N LEU A 871 -28.81 -1.22 -39.19
CA LEU A 871 -28.51 0.11 -38.68
C LEU A 871 -27.01 0.39 -38.65
N SER A 872 -26.21 -0.58 -38.18
CA SER A 872 -24.76 -0.47 -38.12
C SER A 872 -24.10 -0.52 -39.51
N SER A 873 -24.65 -1.28 -40.48
CA SER A 873 -24.13 -1.31 -41.85
C SER A 873 -24.26 0.03 -42.57
N THR A 874 -25.28 0.83 -42.25
CA THR A 874 -25.44 2.16 -42.85
C THR A 874 -24.37 3.16 -42.41
N ALA A 875 -23.58 2.83 -41.39
CA ALA A 875 -22.53 3.68 -40.86
C ALA A 875 -21.11 3.41 -41.43
N GLN A 876 -20.88 2.31 -42.17
CA GLN A 876 -19.51 1.90 -42.59
C GLN A 876 -19.45 1.31 -44.01
N ASN A 877 -18.36 1.59 -44.75
CA ASN A 877 -18.13 1.13 -46.13
C ASN A 877 -17.95 -0.40 -46.26
N ASN A 878 -18.88 -1.06 -46.98
CA ASN A 878 -18.88 -2.32 -47.78
C ASN A 878 -17.83 -3.47 -47.64
N ALA A 879 -16.92 -3.50 -46.67
CA ALA A 879 -15.85 -4.52 -46.61
C ALA A 879 -15.73 -5.25 -45.26
N GLN A 880 -16.85 -5.63 -44.61
CA GLN A 880 -16.83 -6.32 -43.32
C GLN A 880 -17.81 -7.51 -43.25
N GLN A 881 -17.47 -8.53 -42.46
CA GLN A 881 -18.33 -9.69 -42.19
C GLN A 881 -19.45 -9.28 -41.21
N GLY A 882 -20.71 -9.58 -41.54
CA GLY A 882 -21.86 -9.30 -40.66
C GLY A 882 -21.91 -10.18 -39.40
N LEU A 883 -22.97 -10.02 -38.60
CA LEU A 883 -23.24 -10.85 -37.40
C LEU A 883 -23.17 -12.36 -37.72
N LEU A 884 -22.98 -13.19 -36.69
CA LEU A 884 -22.86 -14.65 -36.83
C LEU A 884 -24.04 -15.38 -36.20
N THR A 885 -24.37 -16.54 -36.77
CA THR A 885 -25.31 -17.49 -36.15
C THR A 885 -24.65 -18.20 -34.97
N GLN A 886 -25.42 -18.69 -34.00
CA GLN A 886 -24.93 -19.46 -32.85
C GLN A 886 -23.96 -20.59 -33.26
N VAL A 887 -24.28 -21.36 -34.30
CA VAL A 887 -23.44 -22.47 -34.83
C VAL A 887 -22.04 -22.02 -35.27
N LYS A 888 -21.90 -20.76 -35.73
CA LYS A 888 -20.60 -20.23 -36.16
C LYS A 888 -19.74 -19.79 -34.97
N TRP A 889 -20.36 -19.23 -33.92
CA TRP A 889 -19.68 -18.99 -32.65
C TRP A 889 -19.21 -20.29 -31.98
N HIS A 890 -19.90 -21.41 -32.23
CA HIS A 890 -19.56 -22.74 -31.72
C HIS A 890 -18.41 -23.47 -32.43
N LYS A 891 -17.90 -23.00 -33.57
CA LYS A 891 -16.79 -23.66 -34.27
C LYS A 891 -15.47 -23.00 -33.87
N PRO A 892 -14.71 -23.53 -32.89
CA PRO A 892 -13.43 -22.95 -32.53
C PRO A 892 -12.36 -23.32 -33.58
N PRO A 893 -11.31 -22.52 -33.76
CA PRO A 893 -10.07 -22.97 -34.40
C PRO A 893 -9.45 -24.13 -33.58
N ALA A 894 -8.70 -25.00 -34.24
CA ALA A 894 -8.02 -26.13 -33.60
C ALA A 894 -7.14 -25.64 -32.43
N GLY A 895 -7.50 -26.01 -31.19
CA GLY A 895 -6.78 -25.62 -29.96
C GLY A 895 -7.44 -24.52 -29.10
N GLY A 896 -8.65 -24.04 -29.44
CA GLY A 896 -9.36 -23.02 -28.66
C GLY A 896 -10.05 -23.52 -27.37
N PRO A 897 -10.50 -22.60 -26.49
CA PRO A 897 -11.12 -22.94 -25.19
C PRO A 897 -12.41 -23.76 -25.33
N ARG A 898 -12.69 -24.65 -24.37
CA ARG A 898 -13.95 -25.40 -24.29
C ARG A 898 -15.08 -24.45 -23.89
N THR A 899 -16.10 -24.30 -24.73
CA THR A 899 -17.27 -23.44 -24.44
C THR A 899 -18.13 -24.05 -23.34
N GLY A 900 -18.39 -23.31 -22.26
CA GLY A 900 -19.29 -23.70 -21.16
C GLY A 900 -20.21 -22.54 -20.78
N ALA A 901 -21.50 -22.86 -20.60
CA ALA A 901 -22.65 -21.97 -20.34
C ALA A 901 -23.06 -21.01 -21.48
N ILE A 902 -24.33 -21.06 -21.88
CA ILE A 902 -24.91 -20.24 -22.95
C ILE A 902 -26.30 -19.78 -22.51
N ALA A 903 -26.47 -18.47 -22.47
CA ALA A 903 -27.77 -17.81 -22.35
C ALA A 903 -28.11 -17.17 -23.70
N THR A 904 -29.25 -17.51 -24.29
CA THR A 904 -29.79 -16.84 -25.48
C THR A 904 -31.16 -16.26 -25.15
N ALA A 905 -31.36 -14.97 -25.45
CA ALA A 905 -32.64 -14.27 -25.35
C ALA A 905 -33.44 -14.35 -26.65
#